data_AF-A0A7J6J3T3-F1
#
_entry.id   AF-A0A7J6J3T3-F1
#
_cell.length_a   1.000
_cell.length_b   1.000
_cell.length_c   1.000
_cell.angle_alpha   90.00
_cell.angle_beta   90.00
_cell.angle_gamma   90.00
#
_symmetry.space_group_name_H-M   'P 1'
#
loop_
_entity.id
_entity.type
_entity.pdbx_description
1 polymer ?
#
loop_
_entity_poly.entity_id
_entity_poly.type
_entity_poly.pdbx_seq_one_letter_code
_entity_poly.pdbx_strand_id
1 'polypeptide(L)'
;MRTYTSQPIDIPRDLNLTELLHTTATSIPESHIIASDSLTNRSITLGELRNRAGRIAQGLKDGLNPPDQARWAIVLPNSVEFLEIFHAILWTGGVVSPVNHALKSSEIGHGFAVSRPHFIIAYGPITPAIQDAVAVAAKELSTLGVQWDSPTILSIIKPARGVKHVPDDFIASSRLAIPHWPDTSKRLASIHLSSGTTGKPKGVELTHLNFVSNVLQLVALDSKHQMFNVSSRTVAFTPWAHIAMTTMPLFLGPYTGMFHHAMPQYNIDKFGQLVGSNQATSFQGVPSVVLSLANSDITERFDFSKAQIINIGGAPLKPEQIERLLRRAPWKLIQAYGMTEAAGYVAYQGFDEEVPDGSTGRLLPGIEAALKKEGTTEDAPEGGPGELWIRGPNITRGYAFNPKANQEAFRMEGWYNTGDVCRFDTEGRLFIVGRTKDLIKYKGFQVSPSELEQIVNSHPLVKEAGVGALWDETQLTEVPTAWVVLKDGDMMRREEIRRRLRDIQKVVDSQALRQLSFGAEHALTKESGTSKYAIFLSRDPEKQNTIYVVEEYPSKADFDAHMALPHVQKLVSWMSVTNPSPLADTPSTHFLSLPSDDFLFSRAKVSEHKEKDPWVIIAELGYHPGGSATSIPYWQGVVIEGRENEEGTLVYGLARDSEDREKLWTVEVYESEAYLKDVHVKSTAIAESIKNTKHLRTGLTWTFLKWTDGFLHKDT
;
A
#
# COMPACT_ATOMS: atom_id res chain seq x y z
N MET A 1 0.07 -13.52 21.07
CA MET A 1 -0.43 -12.32 20.38
C MET A 1 0.46 -11.14 20.72
N ARG A 2 1.42 -10.84 19.84
CA ARG A 2 2.13 -9.56 19.87
C ARG A 2 1.19 -8.46 19.36
N THR A 3 1.00 -7.44 20.18
CA THR A 3 0.23 -6.26 19.83
C THR A 3 1.14 -5.04 19.77
N TYR A 4 1.07 -4.32 18.66
CA TYR A 4 1.66 -3.01 18.48
C TYR A 4 0.63 -1.96 18.90
N THR A 5 0.92 -1.22 19.96
CA THR A 5 -0.01 -0.26 20.58
C THR A 5 0.46 1.17 20.29
N SER A 6 -0.43 1.99 19.73
CA SER A 6 -0.20 3.44 19.60
C SER A 6 -0.35 4.17 20.93
N GLN A 7 -0.11 5.49 20.96
CA GLN A 7 -0.38 6.30 22.15
C GLN A 7 -1.88 6.22 22.51
N PRO A 8 -2.26 6.12 23.80
CA PRO A 8 -3.65 6.15 24.19
C PRO A 8 -4.27 7.52 23.92
N ILE A 9 -5.57 7.54 23.63
CA ILE A 9 -6.38 8.75 23.48
C ILE A 9 -7.76 8.49 24.10
N ASP A 10 -8.28 9.47 24.83
CA ASP A 10 -9.65 9.42 25.34
C ASP A 10 -10.60 9.96 24.26
N ILE A 11 -11.67 9.21 23.98
CA ILE A 11 -12.65 9.55 22.95
C ILE A 11 -14.05 9.53 23.59
N PRO A 12 -14.77 10.67 23.62
CA PRO A 12 -16.11 10.74 24.19
C PRO A 12 -17.08 9.85 23.39
N ARG A 13 -17.76 8.94 24.10
CA ARG A 13 -18.71 7.99 23.51
C ARG A 13 -20.11 8.55 23.28
N ASP A 14 -20.42 9.69 23.88
CA ASP A 14 -21.69 10.40 23.79
C ASP A 14 -21.66 11.54 22.75
N LEU A 15 -20.46 11.96 22.32
CA LEU A 15 -20.29 12.97 21.28
C LEU A 15 -20.65 12.43 19.89
N ASN A 16 -21.59 13.09 19.21
CA ASN A 16 -21.92 12.81 17.81
C ASN A 16 -21.41 13.88 16.85
N LEU A 17 -21.44 13.60 15.55
CA LEU A 17 -20.88 14.48 14.51
C LEU A 17 -21.60 15.84 14.39
N THR A 18 -22.88 15.92 14.75
CA THR A 18 -23.62 17.18 14.79
C THR A 18 -23.15 18.05 15.96
N GLU A 19 -22.95 17.45 17.14
CA GLU A 19 -22.34 18.12 18.29
C GLU A 19 -20.88 18.51 17.99
N LEU A 20 -20.11 17.65 17.33
CA LEU A 20 -18.74 17.94 16.90
C LEU A 20 -18.68 19.17 15.97
N LEU A 21 -19.61 19.31 15.01
CA LEU A 21 -19.71 20.50 14.16
C LEU A 21 -19.95 21.80 14.97
N HIS A 22 -20.58 21.69 16.14
CA HIS A 22 -20.82 22.80 17.06
C HIS A 22 -19.70 23.03 18.08
N THR A 23 -18.71 22.14 18.15
CA THR A 23 -17.43 22.36 18.84
C THR A 23 -16.32 22.65 17.82
N THR A 24 -15.14 23.04 18.30
CA THR A 24 -13.94 23.30 17.48
C THR A 24 -12.68 23.00 18.29
N ALA A 25 -11.59 22.59 17.63
CA ALA A 25 -10.30 22.30 18.26
C ALA A 25 -9.65 23.54 18.88
N THR A 26 -9.90 24.71 18.29
CA THR A 26 -9.47 26.03 18.77
C THR A 26 -10.63 27.01 18.67
N SER A 27 -10.49 28.27 19.11
CA SER A 27 -11.55 29.27 18.94
C SER A 27 -11.64 29.73 17.49
N ILE A 28 -12.75 29.43 16.81
CA ILE A 28 -12.98 29.77 15.40
C ILE A 28 -14.26 30.60 15.31
N PRO A 29 -14.23 31.82 14.74
CA PRO A 29 -15.43 32.64 14.62
C PRO A 29 -16.40 32.06 13.59
N GLU A 30 -17.70 32.23 13.81
CA GLU A 30 -18.73 31.73 12.87
C GLU A 30 -18.62 32.32 11.47
N SER A 31 -17.98 33.49 11.31
CA SER A 31 -17.68 34.13 10.03
C SER A 31 -16.46 33.55 9.28
N HIS A 32 -15.78 32.55 9.83
CA HIS A 32 -14.62 31.93 9.18
C HIS A 32 -15.03 31.07 7.99
N ILE A 33 -14.44 31.31 6.81
CA ILE A 33 -14.73 30.57 5.57
C ILE A 33 -14.03 29.22 5.60
N ILE A 34 -14.81 28.14 5.59
CA ILE A 34 -14.33 26.76 5.69
C ILE A 34 -14.35 26.01 4.35
N ALA A 35 -15.17 26.44 3.39
CA ALA A 35 -15.19 25.83 2.07
C ALA A 35 -15.65 26.80 0.98
N SER A 36 -15.25 26.49 -0.25
CA SER A 36 -15.76 27.09 -1.49
C SER A 36 -15.79 26.02 -2.58
N ASP A 37 -16.50 26.25 -3.69
CA ASP A 37 -16.50 25.30 -4.80
C ASP A 37 -16.41 25.96 -6.19
N SER A 38 -16.04 25.14 -7.18
CA SER A 38 -15.83 25.57 -8.57
C SER A 38 -16.98 25.22 -9.53
N LEU A 39 -18.12 24.78 -8.99
CA LEU A 39 -19.32 24.31 -9.72
C LEU A 39 -20.44 25.35 -9.66
N THR A 40 -20.72 25.82 -8.45
CA THR A 40 -21.71 26.84 -8.10
C THR A 40 -21.06 28.21 -7.87
N ASN A 41 -19.73 28.22 -7.66
CA ASN A 41 -18.95 29.39 -7.23
C ASN A 41 -19.39 29.95 -5.86
N ARG A 42 -20.01 29.11 -5.01
CA ARG A 42 -20.33 29.47 -3.64
C ARG A 42 -19.12 29.34 -2.72
N SER A 43 -19.15 30.13 -1.65
CA SER A 43 -18.34 29.96 -0.44
C SER A 43 -19.27 29.75 0.75
N ILE A 44 -18.78 29.15 1.82
CA ILE A 44 -19.53 28.97 3.06
C ILE A 44 -18.65 29.13 4.30
N THR A 45 -19.18 29.87 5.27
CA THR A 45 -18.61 30.00 6.60
C THR A 45 -19.08 28.90 7.55
N LEU A 46 -18.36 28.72 8.66
CA LEU A 46 -18.73 27.75 9.71
C LEU A 46 -20.15 28.01 10.27
N GLY A 47 -20.50 29.29 10.47
CA GLY A 47 -21.83 29.72 10.89
C GLY A 47 -22.91 29.47 9.85
N GLU A 48 -22.64 29.75 8.58
CA GLU A 48 -23.58 29.45 7.49
C GLU A 48 -23.81 27.95 7.32
N LEU A 49 -22.79 27.11 7.48
CA LEU A 49 -22.96 25.65 7.47
C LEU A 49 -23.88 25.21 8.62
N ARG A 50 -23.57 25.63 9.86
CA ARG A 50 -24.41 25.38 11.04
C ARG A 50 -25.84 25.92 10.90
N ASN A 51 -26.03 27.04 10.20
CA ASN A 51 -27.36 27.61 9.94
C ASN A 51 -28.13 26.78 8.91
N ARG A 52 -27.52 26.57 7.74
CA ARG A 52 -28.18 25.97 6.57
C ARG A 52 -28.41 24.48 6.74
N ALA A 53 -27.42 23.72 7.23
CA ALA A 53 -27.59 22.30 7.51
C ALA A 53 -28.72 22.05 8.52
N GLY A 54 -28.79 22.83 9.61
CA GLY A 54 -29.84 22.69 10.62
C GLY A 54 -31.24 23.08 10.12
N ARG A 55 -31.35 24.08 9.23
CA ARG A 55 -32.62 24.48 8.60
C ARG A 55 -33.07 23.49 7.52
N ILE A 56 -32.14 22.88 6.79
CA ILE A 56 -32.44 21.79 5.87
C ILE A 56 -32.87 20.55 6.64
N ALA A 57 -32.20 20.20 7.74
CA ALA A 57 -32.56 19.07 8.60
C ALA A 57 -33.99 19.21 9.16
N GLN A 58 -34.37 20.42 9.60
CA GLN A 58 -35.74 20.71 10.05
C GLN A 58 -36.74 20.55 8.90
N GLY A 59 -36.47 21.14 7.72
CA GLY A 59 -37.37 21.03 6.57
C GLY A 59 -37.53 19.59 6.05
N LEU A 60 -36.45 18.81 5.98
CA LEU A 60 -36.50 17.37 5.68
C LEU A 60 -37.33 16.60 6.72
N LYS A 61 -37.20 16.94 8.01
CA LYS A 61 -37.97 16.31 9.08
C LYS A 61 -39.47 16.61 8.95
N ASP A 62 -39.84 17.87 8.75
CA ASP A 62 -41.23 18.30 8.65
C ASP A 62 -41.90 17.82 7.34
N GLY A 63 -41.16 17.85 6.23
CA GLY A 63 -41.68 17.57 4.90
C GLY A 63 -41.63 16.10 4.45
N LEU A 64 -40.88 15.24 5.14
CA LEU A 64 -40.73 13.80 4.80
C LEU A 64 -40.91 12.85 5.99
N ASN A 65 -40.86 13.34 7.24
CA ASN A 65 -40.93 12.54 8.47
C ASN A 65 -40.08 11.25 8.42
N PRO A 66 -38.75 11.36 8.17
CA PRO A 66 -37.88 10.20 8.04
C PRO A 66 -37.83 9.41 9.35
N PRO A 67 -37.86 8.06 9.30
CA PRO A 67 -37.68 7.24 10.50
C PRO A 67 -36.27 7.41 11.06
N ASP A 68 -36.08 7.05 12.33
CA ASP A 68 -34.75 7.08 12.95
C ASP A 68 -33.78 6.17 12.18
N GLN A 69 -32.54 6.63 11.98
CA GLN A 69 -31.52 5.94 11.19
C GLN A 69 -31.98 5.61 9.74
N ALA A 70 -32.89 6.42 9.18
CA ALA A 70 -33.19 6.39 7.75
C ALA A 70 -31.88 6.52 6.94
N ARG A 71 -31.66 5.60 6.00
CA ARG A 71 -30.53 5.63 5.05
C ARG A 71 -30.83 6.57 3.89
N TRP A 72 -29.91 7.50 3.62
CA TRP A 72 -30.00 8.53 2.58
C TRP A 72 -28.83 8.38 1.63
N ALA A 73 -29.06 8.10 0.35
CA ALA A 73 -27.97 8.18 -0.62
C ALA A 73 -27.73 9.63 -1.05
N ILE A 74 -26.48 10.06 -1.11
CA ILE A 74 -26.10 11.35 -1.68
C ILE A 74 -25.26 11.12 -2.94
N VAL A 75 -25.70 11.70 -4.07
CA VAL A 75 -25.08 11.49 -5.38
C VAL A 75 -24.79 12.85 -6.02
N LEU A 76 -23.75 13.49 -5.50
CA LEU A 76 -23.36 14.86 -5.81
C LEU A 76 -21.87 14.93 -6.26
N PRO A 77 -21.51 15.91 -7.09
CA PRO A 77 -20.13 16.36 -7.24
C PRO A 77 -19.63 17.08 -5.97
N ASN A 78 -18.30 17.20 -5.81
CA ASN A 78 -17.69 18.05 -4.78
C ASN A 78 -18.24 19.48 -4.92
N SER A 79 -18.89 19.96 -3.86
CA SER A 79 -19.67 21.21 -3.84
C SER A 79 -19.95 21.64 -2.40
N VAL A 80 -20.26 22.91 -2.18
CA VAL A 80 -20.74 23.39 -0.87
C VAL A 80 -22.01 22.64 -0.44
N GLU A 81 -22.90 22.32 -1.38
CA GLU A 81 -24.12 21.55 -1.14
C GLU A 81 -23.85 20.13 -0.62
N PHE A 82 -22.73 19.49 -1.02
CA PHE A 82 -22.33 18.18 -0.48
C PHE A 82 -22.12 18.25 1.04
N LEU A 83 -21.42 19.30 1.50
CA LEU A 83 -21.15 19.56 2.91
C LEU A 83 -22.44 19.91 3.68
N GLU A 84 -23.30 20.76 3.11
CA GLU A 84 -24.60 21.13 3.70
C GLU A 84 -25.51 19.91 3.90
N ILE A 85 -25.64 19.05 2.90
CA ILE A 85 -26.54 17.89 2.94
C ILE A 85 -26.02 16.76 3.81
N PHE A 86 -24.71 16.48 3.81
CA PHE A 86 -24.16 15.45 4.68
C PHE A 86 -24.48 15.79 6.15
N HIS A 87 -24.20 17.02 6.57
CA HIS A 87 -24.50 17.48 7.93
C HIS A 87 -26.01 17.56 8.21
N ALA A 88 -26.83 18.01 7.25
CA ALA A 88 -28.28 18.03 7.43
C ALA A 88 -28.87 16.64 7.70
N ILE A 89 -28.41 15.61 6.98
CA ILE A 89 -28.86 14.22 7.19
C ILE A 89 -28.44 13.72 8.58
N LEU A 90 -27.18 13.91 8.99
CA LEU A 90 -26.69 13.52 10.32
C LEU A 90 -27.51 14.18 11.44
N TRP A 91 -27.87 15.45 11.27
CA TRP A 91 -28.69 16.21 12.20
C TRP A 91 -30.13 15.65 12.33
N THR A 92 -30.69 15.06 11.27
CA THR A 92 -31.97 14.31 11.38
C THR A 92 -31.85 12.98 12.14
N GLY A 93 -30.63 12.51 12.43
CA GLY A 93 -30.36 11.15 12.91
C GLY A 93 -30.29 10.10 11.79
N GLY A 94 -30.25 10.53 10.52
CA GLY A 94 -30.13 9.67 9.35
C GLY A 94 -28.70 9.17 9.10
N VAL A 95 -28.60 8.16 8.24
CA VAL A 95 -27.35 7.49 7.85
C VAL A 95 -27.03 7.87 6.41
N VAL A 96 -25.85 8.46 6.17
CA VAL A 96 -25.47 8.95 4.84
C VAL A 96 -24.79 7.84 4.02
N SER A 97 -25.22 7.62 2.79
CA SER A 97 -24.64 6.65 1.86
C SER A 97 -24.10 7.38 0.63
N PRO A 98 -22.88 7.95 0.69
CA PRO A 98 -22.37 8.74 -0.41
C PRO A 98 -21.94 7.85 -1.58
N VAL A 99 -22.32 8.25 -2.79
CA VAL A 99 -21.98 7.56 -4.04
C VAL A 99 -21.42 8.58 -5.03
N ASN A 100 -20.33 8.22 -5.71
CA ASN A 100 -19.71 9.10 -6.69
C ASN A 100 -20.64 9.31 -7.90
N HIS A 101 -21.04 10.57 -8.11
CA HIS A 101 -21.93 11.00 -9.20
C HIS A 101 -21.40 10.73 -10.62
N ALA A 102 -20.10 10.48 -10.80
CA ALA A 102 -19.48 10.21 -12.09
C ALA A 102 -19.53 8.73 -12.52
N LEU A 103 -20.06 7.85 -11.67
CA LEU A 103 -20.25 6.43 -11.96
C LEU A 103 -21.43 6.19 -12.92
N LYS A 104 -21.45 5.03 -13.59
CA LYS A 104 -22.58 4.61 -14.43
C LYS A 104 -23.79 4.25 -13.57
N SER A 105 -25.00 4.34 -14.13
CA SER A 105 -26.24 3.96 -13.44
C SER A 105 -26.23 2.53 -12.91
N SER A 106 -25.52 1.61 -13.57
CA SER A 106 -25.31 0.23 -13.08
C SER A 106 -24.50 0.15 -11.79
N GLU A 107 -23.47 0.99 -11.65
CA GLU A 107 -22.57 1.02 -10.50
C GLU A 107 -23.21 1.78 -9.32
N ILE A 108 -23.87 2.90 -9.61
CA ILE A 108 -24.71 3.63 -8.65
C ILE A 108 -25.84 2.73 -8.14
N GLY A 109 -26.50 1.98 -9.03
CA GLY A 109 -27.58 1.05 -8.69
C GLY A 109 -27.11 -0.11 -7.81
N HIS A 110 -25.92 -0.66 -8.05
CA HIS A 110 -25.34 -1.60 -7.10
C HIS A 110 -25.05 -0.94 -5.73
N GLY A 111 -24.54 0.30 -5.71
CA GLY A 111 -24.38 1.08 -4.49
C GLY A 111 -25.69 1.28 -3.70
N PHE A 112 -26.81 1.48 -4.41
CA PHE A 112 -28.15 1.53 -3.81
C PHE A 112 -28.64 0.15 -3.34
N ALA A 113 -28.35 -0.94 -4.05
CA ALA A 113 -28.68 -2.29 -3.58
C ALA A 113 -27.94 -2.65 -2.28
N VAL A 114 -26.69 -2.22 -2.17
CA VAL A 114 -25.85 -2.38 -0.97
C VAL A 114 -26.35 -1.53 0.19
N SER A 115 -26.63 -0.24 -0.04
CA SER A 115 -27.00 0.70 1.04
C SER A 115 -28.50 0.80 1.34
N ARG A 116 -29.36 0.27 0.45
CA ARG A 116 -30.83 0.22 0.56
C ARG A 116 -31.43 1.55 1.06
N PRO A 117 -31.18 2.68 0.38
CA PRO A 117 -31.64 3.99 0.86
C PRO A 117 -33.18 4.07 0.87
N HIS A 118 -33.75 4.87 1.77
CA HIS A 118 -35.17 5.27 1.71
C HIS A 118 -35.33 6.60 0.95
N PHE A 119 -34.26 7.40 0.90
CA PHE A 119 -34.20 8.71 0.27
C PHE A 119 -32.93 8.83 -0.58
N ILE A 120 -33.00 9.52 -1.71
CA ILE A 120 -31.84 9.83 -2.55
C ILE A 120 -31.83 11.33 -2.80
N ILE A 121 -30.73 12.01 -2.48
CA ILE A 121 -30.48 13.41 -2.86
C ILE A 121 -29.42 13.42 -3.96
N ALA A 122 -29.78 13.92 -5.13
CA ALA A 122 -28.95 13.87 -6.32
C ALA A 122 -28.73 15.23 -6.97
N TYR A 123 -27.60 15.40 -7.65
CA TYR A 123 -27.37 16.52 -8.54
C TYR A 123 -28.42 16.53 -9.68
N GLY A 124 -29.23 17.59 -9.78
CA GLY A 124 -30.41 17.62 -10.65
C GLY A 124 -30.22 17.12 -12.11
N PRO A 125 -29.14 17.49 -12.82
CA PRO A 125 -28.92 17.03 -14.19
C PRO A 125 -28.74 15.52 -14.37
N ILE A 126 -28.41 14.76 -13.31
CA ILE A 126 -28.26 13.30 -13.35
C ILE A 126 -29.50 12.55 -12.84
N THR A 127 -30.57 13.23 -12.42
CA THR A 127 -31.80 12.57 -11.91
C THR A 127 -32.34 11.44 -12.81
N PRO A 128 -32.32 11.52 -14.16
CA PRO A 128 -32.70 10.38 -15.01
C PRO A 128 -31.81 9.13 -14.80
N ALA A 129 -30.48 9.31 -14.73
CA ALA A 129 -29.55 8.22 -14.46
C ALA A 129 -29.71 7.63 -13.04
N ILE A 130 -30.20 8.42 -12.09
CA ILE A 130 -30.59 7.95 -10.75
C ILE A 130 -31.86 7.09 -10.80
N GLN A 131 -32.84 7.43 -11.64
CA GLN A 131 -34.03 6.59 -11.85
C GLN A 131 -33.66 5.24 -12.46
N ASP A 132 -32.75 5.23 -13.45
CA ASP A 132 -32.18 3.99 -14.00
C ASP A 132 -31.43 3.18 -12.92
N ALA A 133 -30.64 3.84 -12.09
CA ALA A 133 -29.91 3.21 -10.99
C ALA A 133 -30.85 2.57 -9.95
N VAL A 134 -31.97 3.21 -9.62
CA VAL A 134 -33.02 2.63 -8.75
C VAL A 134 -33.63 1.38 -9.38
N ALA A 135 -33.89 1.37 -10.70
CA ALA A 135 -34.39 0.19 -11.39
C ALA A 135 -33.37 -0.98 -11.39
N VAL A 136 -32.08 -0.68 -11.57
CA VAL A 136 -31.00 -1.67 -11.42
C VAL A 136 -30.95 -2.23 -10.00
N ALA A 137 -31.01 -1.36 -8.98
CA ALA A 137 -30.96 -1.75 -7.58
C ALA A 137 -32.14 -2.64 -7.19
N ALA A 138 -33.35 -2.28 -7.61
CA ALA A 138 -34.56 -3.07 -7.37
C ALA A 138 -34.49 -4.46 -8.02
N LYS A 139 -33.94 -4.55 -9.25
CA LYS A 139 -33.72 -5.84 -9.92
C LYS A 139 -32.67 -6.70 -9.18
N GLU A 140 -31.56 -6.11 -8.74
CA GLU A 140 -30.53 -6.82 -7.99
C GLU A 140 -31.05 -7.35 -6.64
N LEU A 141 -31.79 -6.51 -5.90
CA LEU A 141 -32.39 -6.89 -4.61
C LEU A 141 -33.50 -7.95 -4.77
N SER A 142 -34.35 -7.82 -5.80
CA SER A 142 -35.37 -8.83 -6.13
C SER A 142 -34.75 -10.20 -6.46
N THR A 143 -33.62 -10.21 -7.18
CA THR A 143 -32.86 -11.44 -7.46
C THR A 143 -32.31 -12.10 -6.19
N LEU A 144 -32.04 -11.31 -5.15
CA LEU A 144 -31.61 -11.78 -3.83
C LEU A 144 -32.79 -12.07 -2.88
N GLY A 145 -34.05 -12.00 -3.34
CA GLY A 145 -35.24 -12.19 -2.51
C GLY A 145 -35.49 -11.07 -1.49
N VAL A 146 -34.84 -9.92 -1.65
CA VAL A 146 -34.95 -8.78 -0.72
C VAL A 146 -36.03 -7.82 -1.19
N GLN A 147 -37.04 -7.59 -0.36
CA GLN A 147 -37.98 -6.50 -0.54
C GLN A 147 -37.31 -5.15 -0.20
N TRP A 148 -37.49 -4.16 -1.07
CA TRP A 148 -37.01 -2.80 -0.90
C TRP A 148 -38.00 -1.84 -1.53
N ASP A 149 -38.52 -0.91 -0.72
CA ASP A 149 -39.44 0.12 -1.18
C ASP A 149 -38.73 1.14 -2.08
N SER A 150 -39.43 1.65 -3.08
CA SER A 150 -38.87 2.65 -4.00
C SER A 150 -38.50 3.92 -3.22
N PRO A 151 -37.24 4.40 -3.30
CA PRO A 151 -36.78 5.53 -2.52
C PRO A 151 -37.37 6.85 -3.02
N THR A 152 -37.59 7.79 -2.12
CA THR A 152 -37.97 9.17 -2.51
C THR A 152 -36.74 9.90 -3.06
N ILE A 153 -36.81 10.30 -4.33
CA ILE A 153 -35.72 11.02 -5.02
C ILE A 153 -35.96 12.53 -4.90
N LEU A 154 -34.91 13.25 -4.51
CA LEU A 154 -34.84 14.71 -4.37
C LEU A 154 -33.69 15.26 -5.21
N SER A 155 -33.85 16.46 -5.74
CA SER A 155 -32.82 17.18 -6.50
C SER A 155 -32.14 18.26 -5.67
N ILE A 156 -30.86 18.54 -5.96
CA ILE A 156 -30.11 19.67 -5.40
C ILE A 156 -29.13 20.27 -6.42
N ILE A 157 -28.65 21.49 -6.16
CA ILE A 157 -27.82 22.38 -7.01
C ILE A 157 -28.56 22.90 -8.24
N LYS A 158 -29.35 22.05 -8.91
CA LYS A 158 -30.33 22.45 -9.93
C LYS A 158 -31.64 21.66 -9.74
N PRO A 159 -32.81 22.24 -9.99
CA PRO A 159 -34.07 21.50 -9.96
C PRO A 159 -34.12 20.46 -11.09
N ALA A 160 -34.88 19.38 -10.87
CA ALA A 160 -35.14 18.36 -11.87
C ALA A 160 -36.65 18.07 -11.97
N ARG A 161 -37.12 17.75 -13.18
CA ARG A 161 -38.55 17.56 -13.45
C ARG A 161 -39.10 16.33 -12.71
N GLY A 162 -40.21 16.51 -12.00
CA GLY A 162 -40.93 15.40 -11.35
C GLY A 162 -40.37 14.99 -9.98
N VAL A 163 -39.38 15.69 -9.45
CA VAL A 163 -38.86 15.53 -8.09
C VAL A 163 -38.83 16.88 -7.39
N LYS A 164 -38.90 16.89 -6.06
CA LYS A 164 -38.74 18.09 -5.24
C LYS A 164 -37.29 18.61 -5.27
N HIS A 165 -37.09 19.89 -4.95
CA HIS A 165 -35.78 20.54 -4.90
C HIS A 165 -35.43 20.97 -3.47
N VAL A 166 -34.31 20.50 -2.91
CA VAL A 166 -33.99 20.70 -1.48
C VAL A 166 -33.94 22.18 -1.05
N PRO A 167 -33.29 23.09 -1.79
CA PRO A 167 -33.29 24.52 -1.48
C PRO A 167 -34.68 25.19 -1.49
N ASP A 168 -35.63 24.70 -2.28
CA ASP A 168 -36.93 25.33 -2.49
C ASP A 168 -38.01 24.72 -1.56
N ASP A 169 -38.02 23.39 -1.43
CA ASP A 169 -39.07 22.63 -0.74
C ASP A 169 -38.74 22.30 0.73
N PHE A 170 -37.45 22.32 1.12
CA PHE A 170 -36.99 21.71 2.37
C PHE A 170 -36.04 22.58 3.21
N ILE A 171 -36.11 23.92 3.09
CA ILE A 171 -35.41 24.84 4.01
C ILE A 171 -36.39 25.51 4.99
N ALA A 172 -36.36 25.10 6.26
CA ALA A 172 -37.22 25.67 7.29
C ALA A 172 -36.78 27.10 7.69
N SER A 173 -37.58 27.80 8.49
CA SER A 173 -37.22 29.09 9.11
C SER A 173 -36.28 28.92 10.30
N SER A 174 -36.47 27.88 11.11
CA SER A 174 -35.66 27.52 12.27
C SER A 174 -34.72 26.33 11.99
N ARG A 175 -33.69 26.17 12.83
CA ARG A 175 -32.86 24.95 12.85
C ARG A 175 -33.55 23.85 13.64
N LEU A 176 -33.30 22.60 13.27
CA LEU A 176 -33.57 21.44 14.10
C LEU A 176 -32.73 21.52 15.38
N ALA A 177 -33.27 21.06 16.51
CA ALA A 177 -32.49 20.92 17.75
C ALA A 177 -31.29 19.97 17.52
N ILE A 178 -30.13 20.29 18.10
CA ILE A 178 -28.96 19.40 18.03
C ILE A 178 -29.31 18.11 18.77
N PRO A 179 -29.23 16.92 18.13
CA PRO A 179 -29.49 15.66 18.81
C PRO A 179 -28.32 15.30 19.74
N HIS A 180 -28.63 14.60 20.82
CA HIS A 180 -27.66 14.02 21.75
C HIS A 180 -27.97 12.54 21.96
N TRP A 181 -26.96 11.69 22.04
CA TRP A 181 -27.11 10.23 22.19
C TRP A 181 -26.05 9.65 23.15
N PRO A 182 -26.44 8.97 24.25
CA PRO A 182 -25.49 8.50 25.27
C PRO A 182 -24.43 7.48 24.82
N ASP A 183 -24.63 6.79 23.69
CA ASP A 183 -23.65 5.87 23.10
C ASP A 183 -23.71 5.95 21.57
N THR A 184 -22.75 6.65 20.98
CA THR A 184 -22.61 6.83 19.54
C THR A 184 -21.86 5.69 18.87
N SER A 185 -21.31 4.73 19.64
CA SER A 185 -20.57 3.55 19.12
C SER A 185 -21.45 2.53 18.39
N LYS A 186 -22.78 2.66 18.47
CA LYS A 186 -23.74 1.75 17.82
C LYS A 186 -24.59 2.46 16.77
N ARG A 187 -24.47 3.78 16.68
CA ARG A 187 -25.32 4.64 15.88
C ARG A 187 -24.60 5.03 14.60
N LEU A 188 -25.15 4.61 13.46
CA LEU A 188 -24.53 4.82 12.17
C LEU A 188 -24.59 6.29 11.77
N ALA A 189 -23.46 6.79 11.31
CA ALA A 189 -23.35 8.05 10.60
C ALA A 189 -23.39 7.83 9.08
N SER A 190 -22.84 6.70 8.61
CA SER A 190 -22.78 6.42 7.17
C SER A 190 -22.70 4.94 6.78
N ILE A 191 -23.04 4.65 5.52
CA ILE A 191 -22.67 3.42 4.82
C ILE A 191 -21.84 3.81 3.59
N HIS A 192 -20.51 3.70 3.69
CA HIS A 192 -19.61 4.01 2.58
C HIS A 192 -19.36 2.78 1.71
N LEU A 193 -19.22 2.96 0.40
CA LEU A 193 -18.84 1.86 -0.50
C LEU A 193 -17.32 1.68 -0.47
N SER A 194 -16.83 0.53 0.03
CA SER A 194 -15.43 0.14 -0.16
C SER A 194 -15.27 -0.60 -1.49
N SER A 195 -14.22 -0.26 -2.23
CA SER A 195 -13.99 -0.69 -3.61
C SER A 195 -13.56 -2.16 -3.77
N GLY A 196 -13.62 -2.96 -2.70
CA GLY A 196 -13.62 -4.42 -2.71
C GLY A 196 -12.62 -5.05 -3.66
N THR A 197 -11.39 -5.30 -3.20
CA THR A 197 -10.19 -5.44 -4.04
C THR A 197 -10.14 -6.59 -5.08
N THR A 198 -11.21 -7.40 -5.24
CA THR A 198 -11.46 -8.35 -6.36
C THR A 198 -12.97 -8.58 -6.62
N GLY A 199 -13.87 -7.69 -6.18
CA GLY A 199 -15.32 -7.94 -6.22
C GLY A 199 -16.18 -6.68 -6.30
N LYS A 200 -17.51 -6.87 -6.39
CA LYS A 200 -18.44 -5.74 -6.31
C LYS A 200 -18.27 -4.98 -4.98
N PRO A 201 -18.41 -3.64 -4.97
CA PRO A 201 -18.26 -2.83 -3.75
C PRO A 201 -19.08 -3.31 -2.54
N LYS A 202 -18.51 -3.20 -1.35
CA LYS A 202 -19.19 -3.56 -0.08
C LYS A 202 -19.62 -2.29 0.66
N GLY A 203 -20.74 -2.33 1.37
CA GLY A 203 -21.20 -1.20 2.18
C GLY A 203 -20.63 -1.30 3.59
N VAL A 204 -19.77 -0.38 3.99
CA VAL A 204 -19.12 -0.33 5.30
C VAL A 204 -19.94 0.51 6.28
N GLU A 205 -20.38 -0.09 7.37
CA GLU A 205 -21.15 0.54 8.44
C GLU A 205 -20.23 1.34 9.36
N LEU A 206 -20.26 2.68 9.23
CA LEU A 206 -19.46 3.58 10.06
C LEU A 206 -20.35 4.37 11.01
N THR A 207 -19.98 4.35 12.27
CA THR A 207 -20.68 5.02 13.37
C THR A 207 -20.24 6.47 13.53
N HIS A 208 -21.04 7.26 14.24
CA HIS A 208 -20.62 8.60 14.65
C HIS A 208 -19.31 8.55 15.46
N LEU A 209 -19.17 7.59 16.39
CA LEU A 209 -17.93 7.39 17.14
C LEU A 209 -16.73 7.16 16.21
N ASN A 210 -16.88 6.40 15.12
CA ASN A 210 -15.75 6.09 14.25
C ASN A 210 -15.14 7.36 13.62
N PHE A 211 -15.98 8.28 13.13
CA PHE A 211 -15.52 9.54 12.56
C PHE A 211 -15.02 10.53 13.62
N VAL A 212 -15.72 10.65 14.75
CA VAL A 212 -15.27 11.48 15.89
C VAL A 212 -13.88 11.04 16.35
N SER A 213 -13.67 9.73 16.46
CA SER A 213 -12.38 9.13 16.77
C SER A 213 -11.31 9.55 15.76
N ASN A 214 -11.58 9.42 14.46
CA ASN A 214 -10.59 9.70 13.44
C ASN A 214 -10.23 11.19 13.33
N VAL A 215 -11.18 12.10 13.61
CA VAL A 215 -10.91 13.54 13.75
C VAL A 215 -9.99 13.81 14.95
N LEU A 216 -10.34 13.30 16.14
CA LEU A 216 -9.56 13.54 17.37
C LEU A 216 -8.16 12.90 17.30
N GLN A 217 -8.04 11.72 16.67
CA GLN A 217 -6.79 11.05 16.35
C GLN A 217 -5.85 11.91 15.49
N LEU A 218 -6.38 12.54 14.43
CA LEU A 218 -5.60 13.40 13.54
C LEU A 218 -5.17 14.71 14.24
N VAL A 219 -6.02 15.28 15.09
CA VAL A 219 -5.68 16.45 15.91
C VAL A 219 -4.64 16.12 16.99
N ALA A 220 -4.70 14.94 17.59
CA ALA A 220 -3.71 14.49 18.58
C ALA A 220 -2.35 14.18 17.96
N LEU A 221 -2.32 13.63 16.74
CA LEU A 221 -1.11 13.49 15.93
C LEU A 221 -0.48 14.86 15.66
N ASP A 222 -1.27 15.80 15.14
CA ASP A 222 -0.84 17.18 14.86
C ASP A 222 -0.99 18.10 16.09
N SER A 223 -0.42 17.66 17.22
CA SER A 223 -0.46 18.39 18.50
C SER A 223 0.20 19.78 18.48
N LYS A 224 1.04 20.05 17.46
CA LYS A 224 1.63 21.38 17.19
C LYS A 224 0.79 22.23 16.23
N HIS A 225 -0.31 21.68 15.70
CA HIS A 225 -1.21 22.31 14.74
C HIS A 225 -0.52 22.80 13.46
N GLN A 226 0.46 22.06 12.95
CA GLN A 226 1.22 22.41 11.75
C GLN A 226 0.46 22.09 10.45
N MET A 227 -0.44 21.10 10.47
CA MET A 227 -1.16 20.60 9.29
C MET A 227 -2.66 20.92 9.32
N PHE A 228 -3.30 20.86 10.50
CA PHE A 228 -4.75 20.91 10.67
C PHE A 228 -5.15 22.12 11.52
N ASN A 229 -5.16 23.31 10.91
CA ASN A 229 -5.48 24.56 11.59
C ASN A 229 -6.23 25.56 10.66
N VAL A 230 -6.63 26.71 11.22
CA VAL A 230 -7.41 27.77 10.53
C VAL A 230 -6.71 28.41 9.33
N SER A 231 -5.38 28.28 9.24
CA SER A 231 -4.55 28.76 8.13
C SER A 231 -4.29 27.68 7.08
N SER A 232 -4.70 26.43 7.32
CA SER A 232 -4.56 25.35 6.35
C SER A 232 -5.60 25.47 5.24
N ARG A 233 -5.15 25.38 3.99
CA ARG A 233 -5.97 25.65 2.79
C ARG A 233 -5.69 24.56 1.76
N THR A 234 -6.73 23.89 1.27
CA THR A 234 -6.60 22.68 0.44
C THR A 234 -7.47 22.76 -0.80
N VAL A 235 -6.91 22.48 -1.99
CA VAL A 235 -7.70 22.26 -3.21
C VAL A 235 -8.04 20.78 -3.32
N ALA A 236 -9.32 20.44 -3.24
CA ALA A 236 -9.82 19.07 -3.12
C ALA A 236 -10.55 18.62 -4.39
N PHE A 237 -9.88 17.79 -5.21
CA PHE A 237 -10.40 17.29 -6.49
C PHE A 237 -10.80 15.81 -6.47
N THR A 238 -10.30 15.01 -5.52
CA THR A 238 -10.78 13.63 -5.35
C THR A 238 -12.19 13.60 -4.73
N PRO A 239 -13.06 12.63 -5.07
CA PRO A 239 -14.47 12.69 -4.69
C PRO A 239 -14.69 12.65 -3.18
N TRP A 240 -15.48 13.59 -2.64
CA TRP A 240 -15.85 13.65 -1.21
C TRP A 240 -16.75 12.47 -0.76
N ALA A 241 -17.25 11.70 -1.72
CA ALA A 241 -17.91 10.41 -1.48
C ALA A 241 -16.94 9.26 -1.13
N HIS A 242 -15.63 9.46 -1.33
CA HIS A 242 -14.61 8.50 -0.91
C HIS A 242 -14.13 8.84 0.51
N ILE A 243 -14.06 7.83 1.37
CA ILE A 243 -13.93 7.97 2.83
C ILE A 243 -12.88 8.98 3.33
N ALA A 244 -11.65 8.94 2.80
CA ALA A 244 -10.57 9.85 3.20
C ALA A 244 -10.96 11.33 2.95
N MET A 245 -11.74 11.56 1.90
CA MET A 245 -12.29 12.86 1.50
C MET A 245 -13.69 13.12 2.03
N THR A 246 -14.25 12.20 2.81
CA THR A 246 -15.35 12.49 3.71
C THR A 246 -14.76 13.07 4.99
N THR A 247 -13.88 12.34 5.68
CA THR A 247 -13.37 12.72 7.01
C THR A 247 -12.62 14.05 7.01
N MET A 248 -11.75 14.29 6.02
CA MET A 248 -10.90 15.48 5.95
C MET A 248 -11.72 16.78 5.74
N PRO A 249 -12.47 17.01 4.64
CA PRO A 249 -13.21 18.24 4.43
C PRO A 249 -14.56 18.34 5.19
N LEU A 250 -15.23 17.24 5.54
CA LEU A 250 -16.56 17.34 6.18
C LEU A 250 -16.50 17.39 7.71
N PHE A 251 -15.50 16.79 8.35
CA PHE A 251 -15.45 16.70 9.83
C PHE A 251 -14.21 17.38 10.41
N LEU A 252 -13.00 17.00 9.97
CA LEU A 252 -11.78 17.63 10.46
C LEU A 252 -11.71 19.12 10.06
N GLY A 253 -12.08 19.44 8.81
CA GLY A 253 -12.09 20.79 8.27
C GLY A 253 -12.91 21.78 9.11
N PRO A 254 -14.22 21.58 9.33
CA PRO A 254 -15.02 22.45 10.18
C PRO A 254 -14.55 22.49 11.64
N TYR A 255 -14.01 21.39 12.17
CA TYR A 255 -13.54 21.29 13.56
C TYR A 255 -12.24 22.08 13.81
N THR A 256 -11.32 22.11 12.84
CA THR A 256 -10.01 22.79 12.93
C THR A 256 -9.93 24.11 12.16
N GLY A 257 -10.96 24.42 11.35
CA GLY A 257 -11.06 25.62 10.53
C GLY A 257 -10.35 25.55 9.19
N MET A 258 -9.93 24.37 8.74
CA MET A 258 -9.23 24.22 7.45
C MET A 258 -10.16 24.59 6.28
N PHE A 259 -9.66 25.43 5.39
CA PHE A 259 -10.38 25.81 4.17
C PHE A 259 -10.25 24.74 3.08
N HIS A 260 -11.37 24.27 2.54
CA HIS A 260 -11.40 23.28 1.46
C HIS A 260 -12.09 23.83 0.20
N HIS A 261 -11.32 23.99 -0.89
CA HIS A 261 -11.87 24.36 -2.20
C HIS A 261 -12.25 23.11 -3.00
N ALA A 262 -13.54 22.84 -3.12
CA ALA A 262 -14.10 21.77 -3.91
C ALA A 262 -13.88 22.01 -5.42
N MET A 263 -13.17 21.07 -6.04
CA MET A 263 -12.98 20.97 -7.47
C MET A 263 -13.75 19.74 -7.98
N PRO A 264 -14.86 19.89 -8.72
CA PRO A 264 -15.73 18.77 -9.09
C PRO A 264 -15.10 17.81 -10.12
N GLN A 265 -14.13 18.29 -10.89
CA GLN A 265 -13.38 17.51 -11.88
C GLN A 265 -11.95 18.07 -11.95
N TYR A 266 -10.94 17.20 -11.92
CA TYR A 266 -9.54 17.60 -12.03
C TYR A 266 -9.19 18.13 -13.44
N ASN A 267 -8.42 19.21 -13.46
CA ASN A 267 -7.78 19.80 -14.64
C ASN A 267 -6.54 20.55 -14.14
N ILE A 268 -5.37 20.33 -14.75
CA ILE A 268 -4.10 20.82 -14.17
C ILE A 268 -4.02 22.35 -14.10
N ASP A 269 -4.50 23.06 -15.13
CA ASP A 269 -4.41 24.52 -15.18
C ASP A 269 -5.38 25.18 -14.19
N LYS A 270 -6.62 24.69 -14.12
CA LYS A 270 -7.60 25.15 -13.12
C LYS A 270 -7.15 24.77 -11.70
N PHE A 271 -6.45 23.65 -11.53
CA PHE A 271 -5.86 23.28 -10.25
C PHE A 271 -4.74 24.26 -9.84
N GLY A 272 -3.79 24.56 -10.73
CA GLY A 272 -2.75 25.55 -10.48
C GLY A 272 -3.31 26.95 -10.18
N GLN A 273 -4.29 27.40 -10.97
CA GLN A 273 -5.01 28.65 -10.73
C GLN A 273 -5.63 28.67 -9.33
N LEU A 274 -6.32 27.59 -8.92
CA LEU A 274 -6.96 27.48 -7.61
C LEU A 274 -5.96 27.38 -6.46
N VAL A 275 -4.80 26.74 -6.65
CA VAL A 275 -3.74 26.70 -5.63
C VAL A 275 -3.22 28.11 -5.36
N GLY A 276 -2.91 28.88 -6.41
CA GLY A 276 -2.46 30.26 -6.27
C GLY A 276 -3.55 31.20 -5.72
N SER A 277 -4.76 31.19 -6.30
CA SER A 277 -5.83 32.09 -5.90
C SER A 277 -6.33 31.83 -4.49
N ASN A 278 -6.35 30.57 -4.04
CA ASN A 278 -6.70 30.22 -2.68
C ASN A 278 -5.52 30.22 -1.72
N GLN A 279 -4.29 30.49 -2.17
CA GLN A 279 -3.08 30.40 -1.34
C GLN A 279 -3.00 29.06 -0.60
N ALA A 280 -3.19 27.95 -1.34
CA ALA A 280 -3.30 26.62 -0.76
C ALA A 280 -2.00 26.19 -0.07
N THR A 281 -2.11 25.70 1.17
CA THR A 281 -0.98 25.19 1.96
C THR A 281 -0.75 23.69 1.75
N SER A 282 -1.79 22.96 1.34
CA SER A 282 -1.68 21.54 1.00
C SER A 282 -2.50 21.16 -0.23
N PHE A 283 -2.15 20.04 -0.86
CA PHE A 283 -2.97 19.41 -1.87
C PHE A 283 -2.80 17.89 -1.90
N GLN A 284 -3.66 17.23 -2.67
CA GLN A 284 -3.75 15.77 -2.74
C GLN A 284 -2.78 15.23 -3.81
N GLY A 285 -1.89 14.32 -3.41
CA GLY A 285 -1.00 13.60 -4.29
C GLY A 285 -1.54 12.22 -4.66
N VAL A 286 -2.51 12.15 -5.58
CA VAL A 286 -2.76 10.87 -6.27
C VAL A 286 -1.67 10.64 -7.33
N PRO A 287 -1.25 9.39 -7.62
CA PRO A 287 -0.07 9.13 -8.47
C PRO A 287 -0.10 9.86 -9.82
N SER A 288 -1.24 9.81 -10.52
CA SER A 288 -1.43 10.48 -11.82
C SER A 288 -1.29 12.01 -11.74
N VAL A 289 -1.72 12.64 -10.63
CA VAL A 289 -1.57 14.08 -10.40
C VAL A 289 -0.13 14.41 -10.04
N VAL A 290 0.52 13.63 -9.18
CA VAL A 290 1.95 13.84 -8.86
C VAL A 290 2.82 13.73 -10.12
N LEU A 291 2.55 12.74 -10.97
CA LEU A 291 3.20 12.62 -12.28
C LEU A 291 2.87 13.81 -13.20
N SER A 292 1.63 14.30 -13.20
CA SER A 292 1.22 15.47 -13.98
C SER A 292 1.94 16.76 -13.54
N LEU A 293 2.08 16.98 -12.23
CA LEU A 293 2.84 18.11 -11.66
C LEU A 293 4.34 17.98 -11.96
N ALA A 294 4.92 16.79 -11.83
CA ALA A 294 6.34 16.56 -12.12
C ALA A 294 6.72 16.67 -13.61
N ASN A 295 5.74 16.54 -14.53
CA ASN A 295 5.95 16.61 -15.99
C ASN A 295 5.53 17.94 -16.64
N SER A 296 5.04 18.92 -15.87
CA SER A 296 4.49 20.17 -16.41
C SER A 296 5.25 21.41 -15.91
N ASP A 297 5.02 22.53 -16.57
CA ASP A 297 5.49 23.89 -16.22
C ASP A 297 4.58 24.58 -15.17
N ILE A 298 3.71 23.83 -14.48
CA ILE A 298 2.58 24.40 -13.72
C ILE A 298 3.01 25.35 -12.59
N THR A 299 4.18 25.11 -11.99
CA THR A 299 4.77 25.96 -10.94
C THR A 299 5.47 27.21 -11.46
N GLU A 300 5.66 27.32 -12.78
CA GLU A 300 6.16 28.53 -13.45
C GLU A 300 4.99 29.41 -13.90
N ARG A 301 3.81 28.82 -14.14
CA ARG A 301 2.60 29.52 -14.58
C ARG A 301 1.69 30.00 -13.45
N PHE A 302 1.73 29.37 -12.27
CA PHE A 302 0.86 29.71 -11.14
C PHE A 302 1.63 29.73 -9.82
N ASP A 303 1.11 30.47 -8.83
CA ASP A 303 1.71 30.59 -7.50
C ASP A 303 1.48 29.33 -6.65
N PHE A 304 2.57 28.68 -6.25
CA PHE A 304 2.58 27.57 -5.29
C PHE A 304 3.36 27.91 -4.00
N SER A 305 3.72 29.19 -3.78
CA SER A 305 4.64 29.62 -2.70
C SER A 305 4.14 29.36 -1.28
N LYS A 306 2.83 29.18 -1.09
CA LYS A 306 2.23 28.78 0.19
C LYS A 306 2.10 27.28 0.37
N ALA A 307 2.18 26.50 -0.71
CA ALA A 307 2.02 25.06 -0.63
C ALA A 307 3.26 24.44 0.01
N GLN A 308 3.04 23.71 1.10
CA GLN A 308 4.08 23.02 1.87
C GLN A 308 3.89 21.51 1.84
N ILE A 309 2.66 21.01 1.71
CA ILE A 309 2.34 19.59 1.93
C ILE A 309 1.67 18.98 0.70
N ILE A 310 2.15 17.80 0.29
CA ILE A 310 1.46 16.90 -0.63
C ILE A 310 1.06 15.65 0.16
N ASN A 311 -0.23 15.49 0.41
CA ASN A 311 -0.78 14.33 1.12
C ASN A 311 -0.96 13.18 0.14
N ILE A 312 -0.25 12.07 0.35
CA ILE A 312 -0.14 10.94 -0.56
C ILE A 312 -0.33 9.61 0.18
N GLY A 313 -0.96 8.64 -0.46
CA GLY A 313 -1.21 7.32 0.12
C GLY A 313 -0.92 6.20 -0.86
N GLY A 314 -0.09 5.24 -0.44
CA GLY A 314 0.14 3.98 -1.14
C GLY A 314 0.65 4.08 -2.58
N ALA A 315 1.37 5.14 -2.93
CA ALA A 315 1.83 5.39 -4.30
C ALA A 315 3.27 4.86 -4.52
N PRO A 316 3.51 3.86 -5.38
CA PRO A 316 4.85 3.46 -5.80
C PRO A 316 5.42 4.46 -6.82
N LEU A 317 5.77 5.66 -6.34
CA LEU A 317 6.50 6.64 -7.14
C LEU A 317 7.98 6.23 -7.23
N LYS A 318 8.58 6.46 -8.40
CA LYS A 318 10.02 6.24 -8.57
C LYS A 318 10.82 7.35 -7.88
N PRO A 319 12.02 7.07 -7.35
CA PRO A 319 12.88 8.10 -6.76
C PRO A 319 13.08 9.32 -7.68
N GLU A 320 13.27 9.12 -8.99
CA GLU A 320 13.48 10.22 -9.95
C GLU A 320 12.21 11.05 -10.19
N GLN A 321 11.03 10.45 -10.00
CA GLN A 321 9.75 11.15 -10.10
C GLN A 321 9.51 12.04 -8.88
N ILE A 322 9.84 11.53 -7.68
CA ILE A 322 9.82 12.30 -6.43
C ILE A 322 10.86 13.43 -6.51
N GLU A 323 12.12 13.12 -6.84
CA GLU A 323 13.20 14.10 -6.92
C GLU A 323 12.87 15.23 -7.91
N ARG A 324 12.32 14.91 -9.08
CA ARG A 324 11.88 15.91 -10.07
C ARG A 324 10.69 16.74 -9.59
N LEU A 325 9.76 16.17 -8.82
CA LEU A 325 8.67 16.90 -8.19
C LEU A 325 9.20 17.89 -7.15
N LEU A 326 10.06 17.41 -6.24
CA LEU A 326 10.61 18.18 -5.12
C LEU A 326 11.62 19.25 -5.58
N ARG A 327 12.21 19.11 -6.78
CA ARG A 327 12.97 20.20 -7.42
C ARG A 327 12.11 21.39 -7.85
N ARG A 328 10.78 21.28 -7.94
CA ARG A 328 9.90 22.37 -8.42
C ARG A 328 9.54 23.39 -7.33
N ALA A 329 9.49 22.96 -6.08
CA ALA A 329 9.08 23.74 -4.92
C ALA A 329 9.42 22.98 -3.62
N PRO A 330 9.56 23.67 -2.46
CA PRO A 330 9.94 23.07 -1.18
C PRO A 330 8.78 22.30 -0.52
N TRP A 331 8.16 21.39 -1.27
CA TRP A 331 7.06 20.55 -0.80
C TRP A 331 7.59 19.39 0.07
N LYS A 332 6.84 19.03 1.11
CA LYS A 332 7.01 17.77 1.86
C LYS A 332 5.94 16.78 1.40
N LEU A 333 6.35 15.57 1.06
CA LEU A 333 5.42 14.45 0.93
C LEU A 333 5.03 13.98 2.34
N ILE A 334 3.73 13.90 2.60
CA ILE A 334 3.18 13.37 3.84
C ILE A 334 2.43 12.09 3.50
N GLN A 335 2.98 10.98 3.99
CA GLN A 335 2.47 9.63 3.75
C GLN A 335 1.30 9.32 4.69
N ALA A 336 0.25 8.68 4.16
CA ALA A 336 -0.87 8.18 4.93
C ALA A 336 -1.31 6.78 4.49
N TYR A 337 -1.68 5.94 5.45
CA TYR A 337 -2.37 4.67 5.24
C TYR A 337 -3.75 4.70 5.89
N GLY A 338 -4.73 4.12 5.20
CA GLY A 338 -6.11 4.19 5.62
C GLY A 338 -7.04 3.45 4.67
N MET A 339 -8.26 3.21 5.15
CA MET A 339 -9.28 2.42 4.47
C MET A 339 -10.69 2.85 4.89
N THR A 340 -11.69 2.39 4.14
CA THR A 340 -13.11 2.71 4.44
C THR A 340 -13.51 2.16 5.79
N GLU A 341 -13.03 0.97 6.09
CA GLU A 341 -13.27 0.20 7.30
C GLU A 341 -12.57 0.79 8.55
N ALA A 342 -11.81 1.89 8.41
CA ALA A 342 -11.19 2.64 9.50
C ALA A 342 -11.63 4.13 9.56
N ALA A 343 -12.77 4.45 8.94
CA ALA A 343 -13.32 5.81 8.83
C ALA A 343 -12.37 6.87 8.22
N GLY A 344 -11.41 6.44 7.40
CA GLY A 344 -10.46 7.32 6.73
C GLY A 344 -9.03 6.84 6.89
N TYR A 345 -8.46 7.02 8.08
CA TYR A 345 -7.02 6.93 8.32
C TYR A 345 -6.66 5.95 9.46
N VAL A 346 -5.53 5.25 9.31
CA VAL A 346 -5.00 4.27 10.29
C VAL A 346 -3.58 4.65 10.73
N ALA A 347 -2.74 5.07 9.78
CA ALA A 347 -1.41 5.62 10.04
C ALA A 347 -1.21 6.89 9.20
N TYR A 348 -0.48 7.85 9.74
CA TYR A 348 -0.30 9.15 9.11
C TYR A 348 1.00 9.78 9.60
N GLN A 349 1.84 10.24 8.67
CA GLN A 349 3.13 10.85 8.97
C GLN A 349 2.95 12.22 9.63
N GLY A 350 3.62 12.45 10.77
CA GLY A 350 3.66 13.77 11.41
C GLY A 350 4.41 14.83 10.59
N PHE A 351 4.07 16.12 10.74
CA PHE A 351 4.70 17.18 9.95
C PHE A 351 6.23 17.25 10.14
N ASP A 352 6.70 17.17 11.38
CA ASP A 352 8.13 17.09 11.72
C ASP A 352 8.69 15.66 11.65
N GLU A 353 7.88 14.65 11.31
CA GLU A 353 8.33 13.25 11.28
C GLU A 353 9.12 12.97 10.00
N GLU A 354 10.33 12.45 10.16
CA GLU A 354 11.11 11.83 9.11
C GLU A 354 10.88 10.32 9.15
N VAL A 355 10.50 9.76 7.99
CA VAL A 355 10.18 8.34 7.84
C VAL A 355 11.00 7.77 6.67
N PRO A 356 11.51 6.53 6.76
CA PRO A 356 12.18 5.89 5.64
C PRO A 356 11.27 5.72 4.43
N ASP A 357 11.84 5.64 3.24
CA ASP A 357 11.11 5.38 2.00
C ASP A 357 10.21 4.13 2.13
N GLY A 358 8.98 4.24 1.61
CA GLY A 358 7.95 3.20 1.74
C GLY A 358 7.25 3.12 3.10
N SER A 359 7.67 3.89 4.09
CA SER A 359 6.94 4.00 5.36
C SER A 359 5.68 4.88 5.23
N THR A 360 4.73 4.66 6.14
CA THR A 360 3.47 5.43 6.26
C THR A 360 3.36 6.17 7.59
N GLY A 361 4.48 6.31 8.31
CA GLY A 361 4.52 6.87 9.66
C GLY A 361 4.03 5.88 10.71
N ARG A 362 3.53 6.40 11.83
CA ARG A 362 3.04 5.61 12.97
C ARG A 362 1.52 5.43 12.91
N LEU A 363 1.02 4.40 13.61
CA LEU A 363 -0.41 4.24 13.88
C LEU A 363 -0.96 5.47 14.60
N LEU A 364 -2.16 5.90 14.22
CA LEU A 364 -2.89 6.95 14.92
C LEU A 364 -3.23 6.54 16.36
N PRO A 365 -3.33 7.48 17.32
CA PRO A 365 -3.62 7.19 18.72
C PRO A 365 -4.86 6.32 18.96
N GLY A 366 -4.82 5.43 19.96
CA GLY A 366 -5.91 4.51 20.29
C GLY A 366 -6.15 3.38 19.28
N ILE A 367 -5.27 3.22 18.28
CA ILE A 367 -5.25 2.04 17.40
C ILE A 367 -4.23 1.02 17.92
N GLU A 368 -4.65 -0.23 17.98
CA GLU A 368 -3.83 -1.42 18.18
C GLU A 368 -3.72 -2.20 16.86
N ALA A 369 -2.56 -2.79 16.61
CA ALA A 369 -2.32 -3.68 15.48
C ALA A 369 -1.71 -5.02 15.92
N ALA A 370 -2.01 -6.09 15.20
CA ALA A 370 -1.34 -7.37 15.29
C ALA A 370 -0.97 -7.84 13.88
N LEU A 371 0.18 -8.50 13.73
CA LEU A 371 0.60 -9.13 12.47
C LEU A 371 0.36 -10.63 12.57
N LYS A 372 -0.35 -11.20 11.60
CA LYS A 372 -0.77 -12.61 11.58
C LYS A 372 -0.23 -13.36 10.37
N LYS A 373 -0.04 -14.68 10.48
CA LYS A 373 0.26 -15.51 9.31
C LYS A 373 -0.99 -15.62 8.43
N GLU A 374 -0.81 -15.58 7.10
CA GLU A 374 -1.91 -15.62 6.13
C GLU A 374 -2.95 -16.72 6.46
N GLY A 375 -4.23 -16.33 6.50
CA GLY A 375 -5.33 -17.27 6.69
C GLY A 375 -5.48 -17.86 8.10
N THR A 376 -4.64 -17.49 9.07
CA THR A 376 -4.67 -18.02 10.45
C THR A 376 -4.88 -16.93 11.51
N THR A 377 -5.02 -17.33 12.77
CA THR A 377 -5.00 -16.43 13.94
C THR A 377 -3.63 -16.40 14.65
N GLU A 378 -2.64 -17.16 14.15
CA GLU A 378 -1.28 -17.22 14.69
C GLU A 378 -0.52 -15.93 14.39
N ASP A 379 0.36 -15.54 15.31
CA ASP A 379 1.24 -14.38 15.12
C ASP A 379 2.25 -14.64 13.98
N ALA A 380 2.53 -13.61 13.18
CA ALA A 380 3.62 -13.62 12.22
C ALA A 380 5.00 -13.60 12.94
N PRO A 381 6.09 -14.04 12.27
CA PRO A 381 7.45 -13.94 12.82
C PRO A 381 7.83 -12.52 13.24
N GLU A 382 8.67 -12.41 14.27
CA GLU A 382 9.17 -11.11 14.76
C GLU A 382 9.97 -10.36 13.68
N GLY A 383 9.68 -9.07 13.50
CA GLY A 383 10.31 -8.21 12.48
C GLY A 383 9.86 -8.48 11.04
N GLY A 384 9.23 -9.63 10.78
CA GLY A 384 8.74 -10.03 9.47
C GLY A 384 7.40 -9.39 9.07
N PRO A 385 7.01 -9.54 7.80
CA PRO A 385 5.69 -9.16 7.32
C PRO A 385 4.60 -10.14 7.80
N GLY A 386 3.38 -9.65 7.94
CA GLY A 386 2.18 -10.46 8.19
C GLY A 386 0.90 -9.73 7.80
N GLU A 387 -0.23 -10.45 7.75
CA GLU A 387 -1.55 -9.82 7.61
C GLU A 387 -1.75 -8.82 8.74
N LEU A 388 -2.13 -7.59 8.40
CA LEU A 388 -2.43 -6.55 9.37
C LEU A 388 -3.86 -6.72 9.89
N TRP A 389 -3.98 -6.95 11.19
CA TRP A 389 -5.23 -6.99 11.93
C TRP A 389 -5.25 -5.79 12.87
N ILE A 390 -6.33 -5.00 12.87
CA ILE A 390 -6.43 -3.76 13.64
C ILE A 390 -7.65 -3.72 14.55
N ARG A 391 -7.49 -3.00 15.67
CA ARG A 391 -8.54 -2.68 16.63
C ARG A 391 -8.40 -1.22 17.03
N GLY A 392 -9.51 -0.50 17.15
CA GLY A 392 -9.51 0.91 17.53
C GLY A 392 -10.89 1.54 17.42
N PRO A 393 -11.11 2.73 17.99
CA PRO A 393 -12.42 3.34 18.06
C PRO A 393 -12.89 3.91 16.70
N ASN A 394 -11.98 4.09 15.75
CA ASN A 394 -12.29 4.43 14.35
C ASN A 394 -12.60 3.22 13.44
N ILE A 395 -12.48 1.98 13.94
CA ILE A 395 -12.72 0.77 13.13
C ILE A 395 -14.21 0.46 13.00
N THR A 396 -14.63 0.09 11.79
CA THR A 396 -16.02 -0.21 11.42
C THR A 396 -16.66 -1.30 12.28
N ARG A 397 -17.98 -1.25 12.42
CA ARG A 397 -18.78 -2.36 12.95
C ARG A 397 -18.87 -3.54 11.96
N GLY A 398 -18.63 -3.27 10.68
CA GLY A 398 -18.60 -4.27 9.61
C GLY A 398 -19.35 -3.82 8.35
N TYR A 399 -19.81 -4.79 7.59
CA TYR A 399 -20.45 -4.63 6.29
C TYR A 399 -21.97 -4.77 6.38
N ALA A 400 -22.68 -3.77 5.85
CA ALA A 400 -24.13 -3.72 5.75
C ALA A 400 -24.67 -4.91 4.95
N PHE A 401 -25.61 -5.64 5.54
CA PHE A 401 -26.32 -6.77 4.93
C PHE A 401 -25.43 -7.89 4.35
N ASN A 402 -24.17 -8.01 4.77
CA ASN A 402 -23.21 -8.98 4.24
C ASN A 402 -22.56 -9.83 5.36
N PRO A 403 -23.30 -10.81 5.92
CA PRO A 403 -22.81 -11.60 7.05
C PRO A 403 -21.57 -12.44 6.71
N LYS A 404 -21.42 -12.89 5.46
CA LYS A 404 -20.23 -13.61 5.00
C LYS A 404 -18.98 -12.72 5.06
N ALA A 405 -19.04 -11.50 4.52
CA ALA A 405 -17.92 -10.57 4.61
C ALA A 405 -17.58 -10.18 6.06
N ASN A 406 -18.56 -10.13 6.96
CA ASN A 406 -18.32 -9.90 8.38
C ASN A 406 -17.59 -11.07 9.05
N GLN A 407 -18.00 -12.30 8.78
CA GLN A 407 -17.31 -13.50 9.29
C GLN A 407 -15.88 -13.61 8.74
N GLU A 408 -15.66 -13.21 7.48
CA GLU A 408 -14.33 -13.19 6.85
C GLU A 408 -13.41 -12.12 7.43
N ALA A 409 -13.94 -10.95 7.79
CA ALA A 409 -13.16 -9.81 8.30
C ALA A 409 -12.93 -9.84 9.83
N PHE A 410 -13.89 -10.35 10.60
CA PHE A 410 -13.82 -10.44 12.07
C PHE A 410 -13.62 -11.88 12.53
N ARG A 411 -12.58 -12.53 12.00
CA ARG A 411 -12.19 -13.92 12.37
C ARG A 411 -11.72 -14.07 13.81
N MET A 412 -11.41 -12.97 14.49
CA MET A 412 -11.06 -12.91 15.92
C MET A 412 -11.84 -11.77 16.54
N GLU A 413 -12.40 -12.00 17.73
CA GLU A 413 -13.27 -11.03 18.39
C GLU A 413 -12.55 -9.70 18.65
N GLY A 414 -13.18 -8.59 18.24
CA GLY A 414 -12.64 -7.25 18.38
C GLY A 414 -11.52 -6.87 17.41
N TRP A 415 -11.10 -7.75 16.50
CA TRP A 415 -10.05 -7.49 15.51
C TRP A 415 -10.59 -7.53 14.08
N TYR A 416 -10.31 -6.48 13.32
CA TYR A 416 -10.62 -6.40 11.89
C TYR A 416 -9.38 -6.79 11.07
N ASN A 417 -9.49 -7.86 10.27
CA ASN A 417 -8.47 -8.23 9.29
C ASN A 417 -8.59 -7.30 8.06
N THR A 418 -7.52 -6.56 7.76
CA THR A 418 -7.50 -5.58 6.66
C THR A 418 -7.39 -6.21 5.28
N GLY A 419 -6.82 -7.42 5.18
CA GLY A 419 -6.38 -8.02 3.92
C GLY A 419 -5.11 -7.38 3.31
N ASP A 420 -4.49 -6.43 4.02
CA ASP A 420 -3.19 -5.86 3.67
C ASP A 420 -2.08 -6.58 4.46
N VAL A 421 -0.91 -6.78 3.84
CA VAL A 421 0.28 -7.35 4.49
C VAL A 421 1.24 -6.22 4.82
N CYS A 422 1.66 -6.16 6.08
CA CYS A 422 2.45 -5.06 6.63
C CYS A 422 3.59 -5.57 7.50
N ARG A 423 4.58 -4.70 7.73
CA ARG A 423 5.60 -4.89 8.78
C ARG A 423 5.76 -3.62 9.60
N PHE A 424 6.23 -3.76 10.83
CA PHE A 424 6.68 -2.64 11.67
C PHE A 424 8.21 -2.65 11.75
N ASP A 425 8.84 -1.47 11.75
CA ASP A 425 10.25 -1.37 12.13
C ASP A 425 10.44 -1.28 13.66
N THR A 426 11.69 -1.23 14.10
CA THR A 426 12.03 -1.13 15.54
C THR A 426 11.65 0.20 16.18
N GLU A 427 11.26 1.22 15.40
CA GLU A 427 10.70 2.47 15.93
C GLU A 427 9.17 2.43 16.02
N GLY A 428 8.52 1.40 15.47
CA GLY A 428 7.06 1.27 15.41
C GLY A 428 6.42 1.98 14.22
N ARG A 429 7.19 2.32 13.17
CA ARG A 429 6.65 2.86 11.92
C ARG A 429 6.11 1.72 11.04
N LEU A 430 4.96 1.96 10.41
CA LEU A 430 4.23 1.01 9.57
C LEU A 430 4.72 1.07 8.12
N PHE A 431 5.01 -0.10 7.55
CA PHE A 431 5.32 -0.29 6.13
C PHE A 431 4.29 -1.23 5.51
N ILE A 432 3.69 -0.80 4.40
CA ILE A 432 2.75 -1.62 3.62
C ILE A 432 3.56 -2.41 2.60
N VAL A 433 3.47 -3.74 2.62
CA VAL A 433 4.20 -4.63 1.71
C VAL A 433 3.36 -4.93 0.47
N GLY A 434 2.04 -5.08 0.64
CA GLY A 434 1.10 -5.36 -0.43
C GLY A 434 -0.25 -5.81 0.14
N ARG A 435 -1.06 -6.50 -0.67
CA ARG A 435 -2.30 -7.13 -0.22
C ARG A 435 -2.21 -8.64 -0.27
N THR A 436 -2.69 -9.33 0.75
CA THR A 436 -2.57 -10.79 0.92
C THR A 436 -2.86 -11.60 -0.35
N LYS A 437 -3.89 -11.21 -1.11
CA LYS A 437 -4.33 -11.90 -2.34
C LYS A 437 -3.71 -11.38 -3.64
N ASP A 438 -3.09 -10.21 -3.60
CA ASP A 438 -2.37 -9.63 -4.73
C ASP A 438 -0.90 -10.10 -4.69
N LEU A 439 -0.39 -10.52 -3.52
CA LEU A 439 0.93 -11.12 -3.34
C LEU A 439 1.08 -12.43 -4.14
N ILE A 440 2.14 -12.49 -4.95
CA ILE A 440 2.46 -13.61 -5.83
C ILE A 440 3.07 -14.73 -5.00
N LYS A 441 2.50 -15.93 -5.09
CA LYS A 441 2.85 -17.09 -4.27
C LYS A 441 3.92 -17.95 -4.96
N TYR A 442 5.15 -17.43 -5.00
CA TYR A 442 6.30 -18.11 -5.58
C TYR A 442 6.92 -19.11 -4.60
N LYS A 443 6.69 -20.42 -4.80
CA LYS A 443 7.31 -21.54 -4.07
C LYS A 443 7.16 -21.44 -2.54
N GLY A 444 6.03 -20.92 -2.08
CA GLY A 444 5.73 -20.68 -0.66
C GLY A 444 6.16 -19.30 -0.14
N PHE A 445 6.93 -18.53 -0.90
CA PHE A 445 7.20 -17.12 -0.64
C PHE A 445 6.04 -16.25 -1.15
N GLN A 446 5.75 -15.17 -0.44
CA GLN A 446 4.87 -14.10 -0.90
C GLN A 446 5.74 -12.98 -1.48
N VAL A 447 5.59 -12.68 -2.77
CA VAL A 447 6.33 -11.63 -3.48
C VAL A 447 5.39 -10.47 -3.77
N SER A 448 5.82 -9.23 -3.45
CA SER A 448 5.00 -8.05 -3.72
C SER A 448 5.03 -7.68 -5.21
N PRO A 449 3.88 -7.62 -5.91
CA PRO A 449 3.84 -7.12 -7.27
C PRO A 449 4.27 -5.66 -7.32
N SER A 450 3.87 -4.84 -6.34
CA SER A 450 4.18 -3.40 -6.34
C SER A 450 5.65 -3.08 -6.11
N GLU A 451 6.38 -3.92 -5.39
CA GLU A 451 7.84 -3.84 -5.27
C GLU A 451 8.50 -4.12 -6.64
N LEU A 452 8.11 -5.23 -7.29
CA LEU A 452 8.58 -5.57 -8.63
C LEU A 452 8.16 -4.52 -9.68
N GLU A 453 6.95 -3.96 -9.59
CA GLU A 453 6.49 -2.85 -10.42
C GLU A 453 7.41 -1.65 -10.26
N GLN A 454 7.80 -1.27 -9.04
CA GLN A 454 8.70 -0.16 -8.81
C GLN A 454 10.07 -0.40 -9.48
N ILE A 455 10.63 -1.61 -9.35
CA ILE A 455 11.90 -2.00 -10.00
C ILE A 455 11.77 -1.98 -11.53
N VAL A 456 10.80 -2.68 -12.11
CA VAL A 456 10.59 -2.77 -13.57
C VAL A 456 10.31 -1.38 -14.15
N ASN A 457 9.45 -0.60 -13.50
CA ASN A 457 9.15 0.76 -13.95
C ASN A 457 10.36 1.70 -13.81
N SER A 458 11.29 1.48 -12.88
CA SER A 458 12.51 2.32 -12.77
C SER A 458 13.38 2.27 -14.04
N HIS A 459 13.29 1.19 -14.82
CA HIS A 459 14.18 0.98 -15.96
C HIS A 459 13.99 2.06 -17.06
N PRO A 460 15.08 2.68 -17.59
CA PRO A 460 14.99 3.81 -18.53
C PRO A 460 14.17 3.57 -19.81
N LEU A 461 14.11 2.33 -20.30
CA LEU A 461 13.34 1.95 -21.50
C LEU A 461 11.84 1.71 -21.23
N VAL A 462 11.42 1.59 -19.97
CA VAL A 462 10.02 1.30 -19.61
C VAL A 462 9.24 2.60 -19.52
N LYS A 463 8.09 2.65 -20.22
CA LYS A 463 7.11 3.73 -20.11
C LYS A 463 6.23 3.47 -18.89
N GLU A 464 5.69 2.26 -18.80
CA GLU A 464 4.77 1.78 -17.77
C GLU A 464 4.85 0.25 -17.71
N ALA A 465 4.68 -0.34 -16.54
CA ALA A 465 4.58 -1.78 -16.35
C ALA A 465 3.66 -2.12 -15.17
N GLY A 466 2.93 -3.22 -15.28
CA GLY A 466 2.21 -3.86 -14.18
C GLY A 466 2.79 -5.25 -13.92
N VAL A 467 2.74 -5.73 -12.67
CA VAL A 467 3.21 -7.06 -12.29
C VAL A 467 2.08 -7.86 -11.63
N GLY A 468 2.10 -9.17 -11.84
CA GLY A 468 1.15 -10.10 -11.24
C GLY A 468 1.65 -11.54 -11.33
N ALA A 469 0.78 -12.50 -11.02
CA ALA A 469 1.10 -13.92 -11.10
C ALA A 469 0.73 -14.51 -12.46
N LEU A 470 1.58 -15.39 -12.99
CA LEU A 470 1.17 -16.47 -13.89
C LEU A 470 1.38 -17.82 -13.20
N TRP A 471 0.47 -18.76 -13.38
CA TRP A 471 0.65 -20.11 -12.87
C TRP A 471 1.57 -20.92 -13.79
N ASP A 472 2.66 -21.45 -13.23
CA ASP A 472 3.54 -22.41 -13.89
C ASP A 472 3.17 -23.83 -13.44
N GLU A 473 2.55 -24.58 -14.34
CA GLU A 473 2.16 -25.98 -14.11
C GLU A 473 3.36 -26.92 -13.90
N THR A 474 4.54 -26.58 -14.43
CA THR A 474 5.76 -27.40 -14.31
C THR A 474 6.46 -27.20 -12.96
N GLN A 475 6.35 -26.00 -12.40
CA GLN A 475 6.91 -25.64 -11.08
C GLN A 475 5.86 -25.67 -9.96
N LEU A 476 4.58 -25.92 -10.27
CA LEU A 476 3.43 -25.92 -9.35
C LEU A 476 3.38 -24.67 -8.46
N THR A 477 3.60 -23.51 -9.08
CA THR A 477 3.75 -22.23 -8.38
C THR A 477 3.20 -21.08 -9.21
N GLU A 478 2.84 -20.00 -8.55
CA GLU A 478 2.76 -18.70 -9.23
C GLU A 478 4.17 -18.19 -9.49
N VAL A 479 4.41 -17.64 -10.68
CA VAL A 479 5.65 -16.98 -11.11
C VAL A 479 5.35 -15.49 -11.31
N PRO A 480 6.11 -14.58 -10.68
CA PRO A 480 5.97 -13.15 -10.94
C PRO A 480 6.10 -12.87 -12.43
N THR A 481 5.23 -12.07 -13.02
CA THR A 481 5.21 -11.78 -14.45
C THR A 481 4.96 -10.29 -14.65
N ALA A 482 5.78 -9.65 -15.49
CA ALA A 482 5.70 -8.23 -15.79
C ALA A 482 5.13 -7.99 -17.19
N TRP A 483 4.05 -7.21 -17.27
CA TRP A 483 3.51 -6.69 -18.52
C TRP A 483 4.08 -5.29 -18.74
N VAL A 484 4.92 -5.15 -19.78
CA VAL A 484 5.77 -3.97 -19.97
C VAL A 484 5.41 -3.20 -21.23
N VAL A 485 5.10 -1.91 -21.08
CA VAL A 485 5.01 -0.94 -22.18
C VAL A 485 6.36 -0.26 -22.34
N LEU A 486 7.01 -0.44 -23.49
CA LEU A 486 8.26 0.24 -23.81
C LEU A 486 8.02 1.69 -24.28
N LYS A 487 8.98 2.58 -23.97
CA LYS A 487 9.07 3.88 -24.65
C LYS A 487 9.35 3.63 -26.13
N ASP A 488 8.65 4.37 -27.00
CA ASP A 488 8.76 4.27 -28.46
C ASP A 488 8.52 2.85 -29.05
N GLY A 489 7.91 1.94 -28.27
CA GLY A 489 7.72 0.54 -28.65
C GLY A 489 6.94 0.34 -29.96
N ASP A 490 5.97 1.22 -30.24
CA ASP A 490 5.17 1.21 -31.47
C ASP A 490 6.00 1.44 -32.75
N MET A 491 7.21 1.99 -32.62
CA MET A 491 8.15 2.23 -33.71
C MET A 491 9.24 1.14 -33.81
N MET A 492 9.25 0.16 -32.91
CA MET A 492 10.27 -0.89 -32.85
C MET A 492 9.86 -2.18 -33.58
N ARG A 493 10.83 -2.85 -34.20
CA ARG A 493 10.62 -4.20 -34.76
C ARG A 493 10.59 -5.25 -33.64
N ARG A 494 9.90 -6.38 -33.87
CA ARG A 494 9.66 -7.44 -32.88
C ARG A 494 10.96 -8.00 -32.27
N GLU A 495 12.03 -8.11 -33.06
CA GLU A 495 13.35 -8.54 -32.60
C GLU A 495 13.99 -7.54 -31.64
N GLU A 496 13.79 -6.24 -31.87
CA GLU A 496 14.31 -5.16 -31.02
C GLU A 496 13.56 -5.10 -29.69
N ILE A 497 12.23 -5.19 -29.71
CA ILE A 497 11.39 -5.28 -28.51
C ILE A 497 11.84 -6.46 -27.64
N ARG A 498 12.03 -7.65 -28.24
CA ARG A 498 12.55 -8.83 -27.54
C ARG A 498 13.95 -8.63 -26.95
N ARG A 499 14.82 -7.86 -27.62
CA ARG A 499 16.15 -7.51 -27.09
C ARG A 499 16.00 -6.61 -25.86
N ARG A 500 15.23 -5.52 -25.96
CA ARG A 500 15.04 -4.58 -24.85
C ARG A 500 14.38 -5.19 -23.63
N LEU A 501 13.40 -6.08 -23.81
CA LEU A 501 12.79 -6.81 -22.70
C LEU A 501 13.80 -7.72 -21.97
N ARG A 502 14.72 -8.37 -22.69
CA ARG A 502 15.82 -9.13 -22.05
C ARG A 502 16.85 -8.25 -21.35
N ASP A 503 17.11 -7.05 -21.87
CA ASP A 503 18.00 -6.08 -21.22
C ASP A 503 17.37 -5.56 -19.91
N ILE A 504 16.07 -5.23 -19.94
CA ILE A 504 15.27 -4.89 -18.75
C ILE A 504 15.32 -6.01 -17.72
N GLN A 505 15.03 -7.25 -18.14
CA GLN A 505 15.01 -8.44 -17.28
C GLN A 505 16.31 -8.57 -16.47
N LYS A 506 17.47 -8.53 -17.15
CA LYS A 506 18.79 -8.61 -16.49
C LYS A 506 19.03 -7.52 -15.46
N VAL A 507 18.57 -6.29 -15.72
CA VAL A 507 18.71 -5.17 -14.78
C VAL A 507 17.81 -5.39 -13.56
N VAL A 508 16.55 -5.76 -13.77
CA VAL A 508 15.57 -6.07 -12.72
C VAL A 508 16.08 -7.19 -11.81
N ASP A 509 16.54 -8.30 -12.37
CA ASP A 509 17.15 -9.41 -11.62
C ASP A 509 18.33 -8.93 -10.75
N SER A 510 19.20 -8.09 -11.32
CA SER A 510 20.38 -7.55 -10.61
C SER A 510 20.03 -6.52 -9.51
N GLN A 511 18.86 -5.89 -9.57
CA GLN A 511 18.38 -4.93 -8.58
C GLN A 511 17.62 -5.64 -7.45
N ALA A 512 16.75 -6.60 -7.78
CA ALA A 512 16.07 -7.44 -6.81
C ALA A 512 17.07 -8.23 -5.94
N LEU A 513 18.11 -8.80 -6.55
CA LEU A 513 19.21 -9.45 -5.81
C LEU A 513 19.89 -8.50 -4.82
N ARG A 514 20.18 -7.25 -5.20
CA ARG A 514 20.79 -6.25 -4.29
C ARG A 514 19.86 -5.86 -3.15
N GLN A 515 18.57 -5.69 -3.40
CA GLN A 515 17.60 -5.38 -2.35
C GLN A 515 17.46 -6.53 -1.34
N LEU A 516 17.46 -7.77 -1.80
CA LEU A 516 17.50 -8.96 -0.94
C LEU A 516 18.80 -9.02 -0.12
N SER A 517 19.97 -8.73 -0.72
CA SER A 517 21.24 -8.64 0.00
C SER A 517 21.23 -7.55 1.08
N PHE A 518 20.73 -6.36 0.76
CA PHE A 518 20.64 -5.23 1.70
C PHE A 518 19.64 -5.50 2.83
N GLY A 519 18.51 -6.15 2.53
CA GLY A 519 17.55 -6.61 3.54
C GLY A 519 18.14 -7.64 4.50
N ALA A 520 18.96 -8.58 4.00
CA ALA A 520 19.68 -9.53 4.82
C ALA A 520 20.75 -8.84 5.70
N GLU A 521 21.55 -7.93 5.13
CA GLU A 521 22.56 -7.14 5.84
C GLU A 521 21.95 -6.30 6.99
N HIS A 522 20.78 -5.69 6.74
CA HIS A 522 20.05 -4.91 7.75
C HIS A 522 19.35 -5.76 8.83
N ALA A 523 19.07 -7.04 8.54
CA ALA A 523 18.57 -8.00 9.53
C ALA A 523 19.70 -8.58 10.40
N LEU A 524 20.90 -8.77 9.82
CA LEU A 524 22.07 -9.37 10.49
C LEU A 524 22.78 -8.40 11.44
N THR A 525 22.72 -7.09 11.19
CA THR A 525 23.43 -6.05 11.96
C THR A 525 22.86 -5.74 13.37
N LYS A 526 22.01 -6.61 13.92
CA LYS A 526 21.35 -6.42 15.23
C LYS A 526 21.72 -7.42 16.34
N GLU A 527 22.64 -8.35 16.10
CA GLU A 527 23.30 -9.11 17.19
C GLU A 527 24.69 -8.54 17.50
N SER A 528 24.93 -8.19 18.76
CA SER A 528 26.22 -7.63 19.20
C SER A 528 27.29 -8.71 19.33
N GLY A 529 28.35 -8.63 18.54
CA GLY A 529 29.61 -9.36 18.78
C GLY A 529 30.07 -10.34 17.69
N THR A 530 29.32 -10.55 16.60
CA THR A 530 29.81 -11.35 15.46
C THR A 530 29.13 -10.95 14.17
N SER A 531 29.91 -10.60 13.14
CA SER A 531 29.38 -10.46 11.77
C SER A 531 29.35 -11.84 11.13
N LYS A 532 28.16 -12.45 11.09
CA LYS A 532 27.96 -13.78 10.48
C LYS A 532 27.51 -13.62 9.04
N TYR A 533 28.39 -13.98 8.10
CA TYR A 533 28.05 -14.05 6.69
C TYR A 533 27.76 -15.50 6.33
N ALA A 534 26.66 -15.73 5.61
CA ALA A 534 26.30 -17.03 5.10
C ALA A 534 26.10 -16.98 3.59
N ILE A 535 26.36 -18.13 2.96
CA ILE A 535 26.00 -18.51 1.58
C ILE A 535 27.01 -18.09 0.50
N PHE A 536 27.71 -19.11 0.01
CA PHE A 536 27.77 -19.39 -1.43
C PHE A 536 27.38 -20.85 -1.67
N LEU A 537 26.77 -21.14 -2.83
CA LEU A 537 26.52 -22.50 -3.32
C LEU A 537 27.53 -22.83 -4.41
N SER A 538 28.00 -24.08 -4.46
CA SER A 538 28.92 -24.52 -5.50
C SER A 538 28.33 -24.39 -6.91
N ARG A 539 29.17 -24.06 -7.89
CA ARG A 539 28.83 -24.13 -9.33
C ARG A 539 29.19 -25.47 -9.97
N ASP A 540 29.74 -26.40 -9.19
CA ASP A 540 30.03 -27.76 -9.63
C ASP A 540 28.73 -28.59 -9.69
N PRO A 541 28.36 -29.16 -10.85
CA PRO A 541 27.19 -30.02 -10.98
C PRO A 541 27.18 -31.25 -10.06
N GLU A 542 28.34 -31.71 -9.60
CA GLU A 542 28.48 -32.88 -8.73
C GLU A 542 28.41 -32.53 -7.23
N LYS A 543 28.73 -31.30 -6.82
CA LYS A 543 28.74 -30.85 -5.41
C LYS A 543 27.56 -29.94 -5.05
N GLN A 544 26.33 -30.39 -5.33
CA GLN A 544 25.11 -29.55 -5.23
C GLN A 544 24.68 -29.15 -3.79
N ASN A 545 25.32 -29.66 -2.73
CA ASN A 545 24.86 -29.49 -1.34
C ASN A 545 25.86 -28.76 -0.42
N THR A 546 27.00 -28.28 -0.93
CA THR A 546 28.03 -27.64 -0.07
C THR A 546 27.60 -26.23 0.35
N ILE A 547 27.59 -25.98 1.66
CA ILE A 547 27.32 -24.67 2.27
C ILE A 547 28.61 -24.16 2.92
N TYR A 548 28.97 -22.91 2.61
CA TYR A 548 30.05 -22.17 3.27
C TYR A 548 29.46 -21.20 4.29
N VAL A 549 29.97 -21.25 5.52
CA VAL A 549 29.73 -20.26 6.58
C VAL A 549 31.03 -19.49 6.80
N VAL A 550 30.96 -18.15 6.85
CA VAL A 550 32.12 -17.28 7.11
C VAL A 550 31.80 -16.44 8.34
N GLU A 551 32.55 -16.66 9.42
CA GLU A 551 32.43 -15.87 10.65
C GLU A 551 33.58 -14.86 10.74
N GLU A 552 33.24 -13.57 10.83
CA GLU A 552 34.19 -12.49 11.09
C GLU A 552 34.19 -12.13 12.58
N TYR A 553 35.38 -12.20 13.18
CA TYR A 553 35.61 -11.93 14.60
C TYR A 553 36.14 -10.51 14.83
N PRO A 554 35.47 -9.67 15.65
CA PRO A 554 35.85 -8.28 15.83
C PRO A 554 37.16 -8.10 16.64
N SER A 555 37.60 -9.12 17.38
CA SER A 555 38.93 -9.15 17.98
C SER A 555 39.49 -10.57 18.11
N LYS A 556 40.81 -10.67 18.33
CA LYS A 556 41.48 -11.93 18.68
C LYS A 556 40.96 -12.55 19.97
N ALA A 557 40.51 -11.73 20.94
CA ALA A 557 39.93 -12.23 22.18
C ALA A 557 38.56 -12.89 21.97
N ASP A 558 37.74 -12.36 21.04
CA ASP A 558 36.45 -12.97 20.68
C ASP A 558 36.63 -14.30 19.93
N PHE A 559 37.62 -14.36 19.04
CA PHE A 559 38.05 -15.59 18.38
C PHE A 559 38.55 -16.62 19.41
N ASP A 560 39.44 -16.23 20.32
CA ASP A 560 39.99 -17.15 21.34
C ASP A 560 38.92 -17.62 22.33
N ALA A 561 37.95 -16.76 22.68
CA ALA A 561 36.79 -17.12 23.49
C ALA A 561 35.87 -18.12 22.76
N HIS A 562 35.68 -17.97 21.45
CA HIS A 562 34.96 -18.96 20.63
C HIS A 562 35.72 -20.30 20.58
N MET A 563 37.03 -20.29 20.31
CA MET A 563 37.87 -21.50 20.31
C MET A 563 37.94 -22.20 21.67
N ALA A 564 37.68 -21.49 22.76
CA ALA A 564 37.56 -22.05 24.11
C ALA A 564 36.18 -22.67 24.40
N LEU A 565 35.18 -22.54 23.51
CA LEU A 565 33.85 -23.10 23.74
C LEU A 565 33.90 -24.64 23.81
N PRO A 566 33.24 -25.28 24.78
CA PRO A 566 33.35 -26.73 24.98
C PRO A 566 32.95 -27.60 23.79
N HIS A 567 32.12 -27.10 22.87
CA HIS A 567 31.74 -27.81 21.64
C HIS A 567 32.77 -27.63 20.52
N VAL A 568 33.37 -26.44 20.39
CA VAL A 568 34.49 -26.19 19.46
C VAL A 568 35.70 -27.03 19.89
N GLN A 569 36.03 -27.06 21.18
CA GLN A 569 37.06 -27.97 21.69
C GLN A 569 36.72 -29.45 21.48
N LYS A 570 35.43 -29.83 21.45
CA LYS A 570 35.01 -31.19 21.13
C LYS A 570 35.28 -31.55 19.66
N LEU A 571 34.91 -30.66 18.74
CA LEU A 571 35.24 -30.73 17.31
C LEU A 571 36.75 -30.80 17.09
N VAL A 572 37.51 -29.89 17.70
CA VAL A 572 38.99 -29.90 17.66
C VAL A 572 39.57 -31.20 18.21
N SER A 573 39.03 -31.72 19.32
CA SER A 573 39.49 -33.01 19.88
C SER A 573 39.20 -34.21 18.98
N TRP A 574 38.09 -34.18 18.22
CA TRP A 574 37.74 -35.21 17.23
C TRP A 574 38.67 -35.23 16.01
N MET A 575 39.31 -34.10 15.65
CA MET A 575 40.21 -33.99 14.49
C MET A 575 41.69 -34.37 14.78
N SER A 576 41.99 -34.93 15.96
CA SER A 576 43.36 -35.00 16.50
C SER A 576 44.29 -36.05 15.86
N VAL A 577 45.20 -35.62 14.96
CA VAL A 577 46.67 -35.85 14.99
C VAL A 577 47.29 -34.87 13.97
N THR A 578 47.73 -33.66 14.30
CA THR A 578 48.85 -33.30 15.19
C THR A 578 48.79 -31.80 15.47
N ASN A 579 49.46 -31.34 16.54
CA ASN A 579 49.64 -29.92 16.87
C ASN A 579 50.00 -29.04 15.63
N PRO A 580 49.32 -27.91 15.39
CA PRO A 580 49.84 -26.88 14.51
C PRO A 580 51.10 -26.30 15.14
N SER A 581 52.27 -26.63 14.57
CA SER A 581 53.52 -25.96 14.91
C SER A 581 53.44 -24.51 14.41
N PRO A 582 54.04 -23.52 15.10
CA PRO A 582 54.02 -22.14 14.60
C PRO A 582 54.68 -22.08 13.22
N LEU A 583 53.95 -21.56 12.23
CA LEU A 583 54.45 -21.43 10.87
C LEU A 583 55.58 -20.40 10.81
N ALA A 584 56.76 -20.89 10.48
CA ALA A 584 57.81 -20.10 9.86
C ALA A 584 57.86 -20.45 8.36
N ASP A 585 58.07 -19.42 7.55
CA ASP A 585 58.44 -19.43 6.12
C ASP A 585 57.40 -19.88 5.06
N THR A 586 56.99 -18.89 4.25
CA THR A 586 56.18 -19.00 3.00
C THR A 586 56.89 -19.74 1.86
N PRO A 587 56.19 -20.57 1.06
CA PRO A 587 55.88 -20.28 -0.37
C PRO A 587 54.52 -20.87 -0.83
N SER A 588 53.95 -20.72 -2.06
CA SER A 588 54.16 -19.91 -3.29
C SER A 588 52.90 -19.98 -4.20
N THR A 589 52.72 -19.06 -5.15
CA THR A 589 51.50 -18.96 -6.03
C THR A 589 51.68 -19.58 -7.43
N HIS A 590 50.63 -20.23 -7.97
CA HIS A 590 50.55 -20.70 -9.36
C HIS A 590 49.24 -20.26 -10.05
N PHE A 591 49.28 -20.06 -11.38
CA PHE A 591 48.13 -19.72 -12.23
C PHE A 591 47.87 -20.82 -13.28
N LEU A 592 46.59 -21.00 -13.65
CA LEU A 592 46.14 -21.86 -14.77
C LEU A 592 45.13 -21.11 -15.65
N SER A 593 45.05 -21.49 -16.94
CA SER A 593 44.25 -20.80 -17.99
C SER A 593 43.85 -21.77 -19.12
N LEU A 594 42.99 -21.29 -20.04
CA LEU A 594 42.50 -21.88 -21.32
C LEU A 594 41.24 -22.79 -21.24
N PRO A 595 40.52 -23.03 -22.36
CA PRO A 595 40.01 -22.08 -23.38
C PRO A 595 38.53 -22.36 -23.78
N SER A 596 37.95 -21.62 -24.75
CA SER A 596 36.63 -21.96 -25.34
C SER A 596 36.49 -21.55 -26.81
N ASP A 597 36.00 -22.46 -27.67
CA ASP A 597 35.60 -22.21 -29.06
C ASP A 597 34.39 -23.10 -29.49
N ASP A 598 33.79 -22.76 -30.65
CA ASP A 598 32.80 -23.50 -31.49
C ASP A 598 31.26 -23.41 -31.28
N PHE A 599 30.62 -22.51 -32.09
CA PHE A 599 29.53 -22.73 -33.11
C PHE A 599 28.18 -23.49 -32.80
N LEU A 600 27.04 -23.40 -33.54
CA LEU A 600 26.56 -22.66 -34.76
C LEU A 600 24.99 -22.54 -34.83
N PHE A 601 24.46 -21.86 -35.86
CA PHE A 601 23.03 -21.53 -36.15
C PHE A 601 22.27 -22.54 -37.06
N SER A 602 20.91 -22.48 -37.07
CA SER A 602 20.09 -22.75 -38.28
C SER A 602 18.75 -21.95 -38.31
N ARG A 603 18.02 -21.93 -39.45
CA ARG A 603 17.06 -20.84 -39.82
C ARG A 603 16.01 -21.24 -40.89
N ALA A 604 14.69 -20.99 -40.70
CA ALA A 604 13.62 -20.77 -41.73
C ALA A 604 12.18 -20.80 -41.11
N LYS A 605 11.06 -20.36 -41.74
CA LYS A 605 10.74 -19.14 -42.54
C LYS A 605 9.20 -18.97 -42.77
N VAL A 606 8.60 -17.90 -42.22
CA VAL A 606 7.47 -17.05 -42.75
C VAL A 606 6.09 -17.63 -43.19
N SER A 607 5.01 -17.01 -42.69
CA SER A 607 3.89 -16.49 -43.53
C SER A 607 3.26 -15.23 -42.90
N GLU A 608 2.50 -14.46 -43.70
CA GLU A 608 2.03 -13.09 -43.40
C GLU A 608 0.52 -13.04 -43.09
N HIS A 609 0.08 -12.12 -42.21
CA HIS A 609 -0.79 -10.99 -42.63
C HIS A 609 -1.15 -9.98 -41.52
N LYS A 610 -1.63 -8.83 -42.00
CA LYS A 610 -2.18 -7.63 -41.31
C LYS A 610 -3.36 -8.01 -40.38
N GLU A 611 -3.83 -7.20 -39.43
CA GLU A 611 -3.75 -5.75 -39.24
C GLU A 611 -3.97 -5.37 -37.74
N LYS A 612 -3.59 -4.15 -37.34
CA LYS A 612 -3.87 -3.44 -36.07
C LYS A 612 -4.53 -4.22 -34.89
N ASP A 613 -3.70 -4.65 -33.95
CA ASP A 613 -4.05 -4.82 -32.53
C ASP A 613 -2.79 -4.61 -31.66
N PRO A 614 -2.89 -4.19 -30.38
CA PRO A 614 -1.74 -3.97 -29.51
C PRO A 614 -1.07 -5.29 -29.10
N TRP A 615 0.25 -5.38 -29.27
CA TRP A 615 1.01 -6.59 -28.94
C TRP A 615 1.22 -6.74 -27.42
N VAL A 616 0.35 -7.52 -26.77
CA VAL A 616 0.62 -8.03 -25.42
C VAL A 616 1.66 -9.14 -25.51
N ILE A 617 2.91 -8.85 -25.13
CA ILE A 617 3.96 -9.86 -24.99
C ILE A 617 4.00 -10.28 -23.52
N ILE A 618 3.67 -11.55 -23.25
CA ILE A 618 3.97 -12.17 -21.96
C ILE A 618 5.49 -12.38 -21.90
N ALA A 619 6.14 -11.62 -21.03
CA ALA A 619 7.51 -11.89 -20.61
C ALA A 619 7.45 -12.80 -19.39
N GLU A 620 7.52 -14.11 -19.64
CA GLU A 620 7.71 -15.09 -18.58
C GLU A 620 9.05 -14.80 -17.88
N LEU A 621 8.96 -14.44 -16.61
CA LEU A 621 10.07 -14.10 -15.73
C LEU A 621 10.73 -15.41 -15.29
N GLY A 622 11.36 -16.08 -16.27
CA GLY A 622 12.18 -17.26 -16.07
C GLY A 622 13.41 -16.91 -15.26
N TYR A 623 13.26 -16.87 -13.93
CA TYR A 623 14.34 -16.61 -12.99
C TYR A 623 15.42 -17.68 -13.13
N HIS A 624 16.48 -17.32 -13.85
CA HIS A 624 17.66 -18.15 -14.09
C HIS A 624 18.92 -17.35 -13.71
N PRO A 625 19.49 -17.57 -12.51
CA PRO A 625 20.71 -16.90 -12.09
C PRO A 625 21.91 -17.47 -12.86
N GLY A 626 22.24 -16.91 -14.02
CA GLY A 626 23.36 -17.37 -14.82
C GLY A 626 23.62 -16.58 -16.10
N GLY A 627 24.42 -15.50 -16.01
CA GLY A 627 25.10 -14.98 -17.21
C GLY A 627 25.35 -13.47 -17.29
N SER A 628 26.35 -12.96 -16.56
CA SER A 628 27.57 -12.35 -17.15
C SER A 628 28.40 -11.62 -16.07
N ALA A 629 29.67 -11.35 -16.38
CA ALA A 629 30.64 -10.85 -15.42
C ALA A 629 30.48 -9.34 -15.12
N THR A 630 30.39 -8.99 -13.84
CA THR A 630 31.14 -7.87 -13.24
C THR A 630 31.19 -8.01 -11.71
N SER A 631 32.30 -7.53 -11.13
CA SER A 631 32.77 -7.64 -9.74
C SER A 631 31.75 -7.66 -8.59
N ILE A 632 31.88 -8.69 -7.73
CA ILE A 632 31.59 -8.67 -6.29
C ILE A 632 32.96 -8.41 -5.58
N PRO A 633 33.04 -7.79 -4.38
CA PRO A 633 34.31 -7.63 -3.68
C PRO A 633 35.02 -8.97 -3.46
N TYR A 634 36.27 -9.06 -3.94
CA TYR A 634 37.07 -10.28 -3.87
C TYR A 634 37.95 -10.24 -2.62
N TRP A 635 37.77 -11.19 -1.70
CA TRP A 635 38.66 -11.39 -0.57
C TRP A 635 39.79 -12.33 -0.99
N GLN A 636 41.04 -11.92 -0.83
CA GLN A 636 42.18 -12.84 -0.93
C GLN A 636 42.43 -13.46 0.45
N GLY A 637 42.03 -14.71 0.60
CA GLY A 637 42.36 -15.55 1.76
C GLY A 637 43.58 -16.42 1.47
N VAL A 638 44.53 -16.44 2.40
CA VAL A 638 45.58 -17.47 2.42
C VAL A 638 45.08 -18.59 3.32
N VAL A 639 44.93 -19.79 2.77
CA VAL A 639 44.62 -21.00 3.55
C VAL A 639 45.88 -21.40 4.30
N ILE A 640 45.80 -21.46 5.62
CA ILE A 640 46.97 -21.67 6.48
C ILE A 640 47.10 -23.14 6.90
N GLU A 641 45.98 -23.76 7.31
CA GLU A 641 45.84 -25.21 7.44
C GLU A 641 44.42 -25.64 7.07
N GLY A 642 44.29 -26.85 6.52
CA GLY A 642 43.02 -27.53 6.29
C GLY A 642 43.24 -29.04 6.18
N ARG A 643 42.30 -29.84 6.69
CA ARG A 643 42.30 -31.29 6.53
C ARG A 643 40.88 -31.79 6.23
N GLU A 644 40.81 -32.66 5.24
CA GLU A 644 39.61 -33.29 4.73
C GLU A 644 39.29 -34.56 5.54
N ASN A 645 38.01 -34.80 5.86
CA ASN A 645 37.53 -36.08 6.37
C ASN A 645 36.17 -36.43 5.72
N GLU A 646 35.63 -37.62 6.02
CA GLU A 646 34.41 -38.15 5.39
C GLU A 646 33.10 -37.38 5.72
N GLU A 647 33.13 -36.39 6.63
CA GLU A 647 31.94 -35.67 7.12
C GLU A 647 32.02 -34.13 6.97
N GLY A 648 33.19 -33.55 6.65
CA GLY A 648 33.35 -32.12 6.38
C GLY A 648 34.81 -31.63 6.39
N THR A 649 35.02 -30.36 6.06
CA THR A 649 36.35 -29.70 6.14
C THR A 649 36.23 -28.37 6.89
N LEU A 650 37.01 -28.21 7.96
CA LEU A 650 37.18 -26.94 8.68
C LEU A 650 38.50 -26.29 8.23
N VAL A 651 38.43 -25.03 7.80
CA VAL A 651 39.56 -24.26 7.28
C VAL A 651 39.77 -23.01 8.12
N TYR A 652 41.02 -22.77 8.50
CA TYR A 652 41.45 -21.57 9.21
C TYR A 652 42.37 -20.73 8.32
N GLY A 653 42.28 -19.40 8.42
CA GLY A 653 43.16 -18.52 7.68
C GLY A 653 43.13 -17.06 8.10
N LEU A 654 43.93 -16.28 7.38
CA LEU A 654 43.93 -14.82 7.41
C LEU A 654 43.46 -14.32 6.05
N ALA A 655 42.50 -13.40 6.04
CA ALA A 655 41.95 -12.80 4.83
C ALA A 655 42.21 -11.31 4.87
N ARG A 656 42.52 -10.74 3.72
CA ARG A 656 42.67 -9.30 3.58
C ARG A 656 41.41 -8.70 3.00
N ASP A 657 40.94 -7.65 3.64
CA ASP A 657 39.81 -6.86 3.12
C ASP A 657 40.24 -6.02 1.92
N SER A 658 39.28 -5.32 1.31
CA SER A 658 39.54 -4.42 0.17
C SER A 658 40.43 -3.21 0.51
N GLU A 659 40.82 -3.04 1.78
CA GLU A 659 41.73 -2.02 2.29
C GLU A 659 43.06 -2.64 2.80
N ASP A 660 43.35 -3.89 2.39
CA ASP A 660 44.56 -4.68 2.70
C ASP A 660 44.78 -4.96 4.21
N ARG A 661 43.72 -4.85 5.03
CA ARG A 661 43.76 -5.17 6.47
C ARG A 661 43.55 -6.66 6.70
N GLU A 662 44.42 -7.25 7.51
CA GLU A 662 44.33 -8.66 7.91
C GLU A 662 43.21 -8.87 8.94
N LYS A 663 42.27 -9.75 8.60
CA LYS A 663 41.16 -10.17 9.46
C LYS A 663 41.24 -11.68 9.75
N LEU A 664 40.85 -12.05 10.98
CA LEU A 664 40.72 -13.42 11.44
C LEU A 664 39.37 -13.99 10.99
N TRP A 665 39.39 -15.18 10.38
CA TRP A 665 38.19 -15.88 9.92
C TRP A 665 38.28 -17.38 10.16
N THR A 666 37.10 -18.00 10.23
CA THR A 666 36.90 -19.45 10.09
C THR A 666 35.97 -19.71 8.90
N VAL A 667 36.24 -20.78 8.16
CA VAL A 667 35.31 -21.32 7.16
C VAL A 667 35.03 -22.77 7.49
N GLU A 668 33.76 -23.05 7.73
CA GLU A 668 33.23 -24.41 7.84
C GLU A 668 32.63 -24.82 6.49
N VAL A 669 33.09 -25.96 5.97
CA VAL A 669 32.63 -26.58 4.73
C VAL A 669 31.90 -27.87 5.09
N TYR A 670 30.57 -27.85 4.95
CA TYR A 670 29.70 -29.00 5.24
C TYR A 670 29.20 -29.64 3.94
N GLU A 671 29.24 -30.98 3.87
CA GLU A 671 28.77 -31.73 2.71
C GLU A 671 27.31 -32.25 2.83
N SER A 672 26.65 -32.10 3.99
CA SER A 672 25.25 -32.53 4.16
C SER A 672 24.37 -31.66 5.08
N GLU A 673 23.08 -31.56 4.70
CA GLU A 673 22.00 -30.87 5.43
C GLU A 673 21.64 -31.51 6.79
N ALA A 674 22.09 -32.75 7.04
CA ALA A 674 21.79 -33.48 8.26
C ALA A 674 22.54 -32.90 9.47
N TYR A 675 23.83 -32.59 9.29
CA TYR A 675 24.71 -32.12 10.37
C TYR A 675 24.32 -30.73 10.89
N LEU A 676 23.85 -29.85 10.00
CA LEU A 676 23.34 -28.51 10.30
C LEU A 676 22.11 -28.48 11.23
N LYS A 677 21.50 -29.64 11.54
CA LYS A 677 20.39 -29.76 12.50
C LYS A 677 20.85 -30.12 13.91
N ASP A 678 21.99 -30.78 14.05
CA ASP A 678 22.55 -31.20 15.35
C ASP A 678 23.54 -30.18 15.92
N VAL A 679 24.29 -29.47 15.05
CA VAL A 679 25.09 -28.31 15.45
C VAL A 679 24.13 -27.17 15.82
N HIS A 680 24.27 -26.66 17.06
CA HIS A 680 23.35 -25.72 17.70
C HIS A 680 23.33 -24.30 17.10
N VAL A 681 22.79 -24.16 15.88
CA VAL A 681 22.45 -22.84 15.30
C VAL A 681 21.16 -22.33 15.96
N LYS A 682 21.29 -21.55 17.03
CA LYS A 682 20.13 -20.93 17.72
C LYS A 682 19.40 -19.85 16.91
N SER A 683 19.88 -19.49 15.72
CA SER A 683 19.20 -18.59 14.79
C SER A 683 18.13 -19.34 13.98
N THR A 684 16.86 -19.09 14.30
CA THR A 684 15.71 -19.62 13.55
C THR A 684 15.70 -19.18 12.08
N ALA A 685 16.25 -18.00 11.76
CA ALA A 685 16.32 -17.47 10.40
C ALA A 685 17.18 -18.34 9.46
N ILE A 686 18.30 -18.88 9.94
CA ILE A 686 19.18 -19.75 9.15
C ILE A 686 18.51 -21.12 8.92
N ALA A 687 17.86 -21.67 9.96
CA ALA A 687 17.13 -22.94 9.88
C ALA A 687 15.92 -22.88 8.92
N GLU A 688 15.24 -21.73 8.82
CA GLU A 688 14.20 -21.51 7.80
C GLU A 688 14.79 -21.36 6.40
N SER A 689 15.91 -20.63 6.23
CA SER A 689 16.56 -20.47 4.92
C SER A 689 16.99 -21.80 4.29
N ILE A 690 17.51 -22.75 5.08
CA ILE A 690 17.97 -24.06 4.59
C ILE A 690 16.81 -24.98 4.24
N LYS A 691 15.68 -24.88 4.95
CA LYS A 691 14.48 -25.69 4.69
C LYS A 691 13.84 -25.44 3.33
N ASN A 692 14.11 -24.29 2.72
CA ASN A 692 13.48 -23.81 1.49
C ASN A 692 14.19 -24.24 0.19
N THR A 693 15.34 -24.90 0.26
CA THR A 693 16.14 -25.32 -0.91
C THR A 693 16.02 -26.81 -1.19
N LYS A 694 14.90 -27.26 -1.78
CA LYS A 694 14.79 -28.62 -2.34
C LYS A 694 14.19 -28.69 -3.74
N HIS A 695 14.96 -29.34 -4.61
CA HIS A 695 14.66 -29.82 -5.97
C HIS A 695 14.61 -28.77 -7.10
N LEU A 696 15.64 -28.82 -7.95
CA LEU A 696 15.73 -28.14 -9.24
C LEU A 696 16.15 -29.14 -10.33
N ARG A 697 15.28 -29.42 -11.30
CA ARG A 697 15.60 -30.06 -12.59
C ARG A 697 14.70 -29.49 -13.69
N THR A 698 15.18 -29.52 -14.93
CA THR A 698 14.77 -28.58 -15.99
C THR A 698 14.15 -29.25 -17.23
N GLY A 699 13.17 -28.56 -17.83
CA GLY A 699 12.73 -28.73 -19.21
C GLY A 699 12.18 -27.39 -19.74
N LEU A 700 12.40 -27.09 -21.03
CA LEU A 700 11.95 -25.84 -21.66
C LEU A 700 10.66 -26.06 -22.46
N THR A 701 9.64 -25.23 -22.23
CA THR A 701 8.44 -25.17 -23.07
C THR A 701 8.01 -23.71 -23.25
N TRP A 702 7.87 -23.27 -24.50
CA TRP A 702 7.40 -21.92 -24.84
C TRP A 702 5.96 -21.99 -25.31
N THR A 703 5.09 -21.07 -24.88
CA THR A 703 3.74 -20.90 -25.43
C THR A 703 3.55 -19.48 -25.94
N PHE A 704 3.24 -19.34 -27.23
CA PHE A 704 2.85 -18.05 -27.82
C PHE A 704 1.33 -17.87 -27.70
N LEU A 705 0.89 -16.68 -27.30
CA LEU A 705 -0.51 -16.27 -27.37
C LEU A 705 -0.65 -15.07 -28.32
N LYS A 706 -1.72 -15.06 -29.12
CA LYS A 706 -2.10 -14.00 -30.04
C LYS A 706 -3.41 -13.37 -29.57
N TRP A 707 -3.49 -12.05 -29.54
CA TRP A 707 -4.75 -11.34 -29.31
C TRP A 707 -5.52 -11.24 -30.62
N THR A 708 -6.77 -11.73 -30.65
CA THR A 708 -7.73 -11.55 -31.76
C THR A 708 -9.14 -11.48 -31.18
N ASP A 709 -10.00 -10.63 -31.75
CA ASP A 709 -11.42 -10.49 -31.39
C ASP A 709 -11.72 -10.28 -29.89
N GLY A 710 -10.76 -9.72 -29.14
CA GLY A 710 -10.87 -9.45 -27.71
C GLY A 710 -10.41 -10.58 -26.78
N PHE A 711 -9.81 -11.65 -27.31
CA PHE A 711 -9.34 -12.81 -26.52
C PHE A 711 -7.90 -13.21 -26.88
N LEU A 712 -7.23 -13.91 -25.95
CA LEU A 712 -5.91 -14.51 -26.13
C LEU A 712 -6.06 -15.96 -26.62
N HIS A 713 -5.56 -16.24 -27.83
CA HIS A 713 -5.53 -17.57 -28.43
C HIS A 713 -4.12 -18.15 -28.42
N LYS A 714 -3.95 -19.45 -28.17
CA LYS A 714 -2.66 -20.12 -28.30
C LYS A 714 -2.27 -20.23 -29.78
N ASP A 715 -1.19 -19.55 -30.15
CA ASP A 715 -0.57 -19.58 -31.47
C ASP A 715 0.41 -20.77 -31.47
N THR A 716 0.13 -21.79 -32.28
CA THR A 716 0.93 -23.03 -32.41
C THR A 716 2.07 -22.88 -33.40
#